data_AF-A0AAD2CYC8-F1
#
_entry.id   AF-A0AAD2CYC8-F1
#
_cell.length_a   1.000
_cell.length_b   1.000
_cell.length_c   1.000
_cell.angle_alpha   90.00
_cell.angle_beta   90.00
_cell.angle_gamma   90.00
#
_symmetry.space_group_name_H-M   'P 1'
#
loop_
_entity.id
_entity.type
_entity.pdbx_description
1 polymer ?
#
loop_
_entity_poly.entity_id
_entity_poly.type
_entity_poly.pdbx_seq_one_letter_code
_entity_poly.pdbx_strand_id
1 'polypeptide(L)'
;MRIEAEMIPLEMNASKEVKPQLSWYLATPLRALERQVEAAFLSGNFMHSDHFSRLLDKIVVAVGADKDELATSMLLRILNRIMGNCSDYVTTLAMYENAAECYGNMEKTFLKEGSPIQRFLQLLLDNKLFAITVNSIDKNEGNIVESQCIVINLFADHRQSATDETMLPEIDVKLEHCEASFFSKADFKVVTSSQDFQNFQNFENESEQDIYASSTCTWNEKDDNNNGDEEQSISTVSTFHDSEITDECQGKEYVLDDATSIIDDDDEDGNSSDEYDGTTEEEEDMEEEPSLGMGCIGLKLDDEWENGSNGLRLQLVYDGDNKYYGFRIFLNNPDVDGDGQQDKVLVAGLFEKPIQRRDPNDELIDCGLKQVIGFVSCDKKNSWATMGMMDSASARSNCIFCTQPKSTYKTNFPDWMVQYAKEHGFENERLAAKVEAGWKDYPSRCGEHSNSIMFQKLEEDTNNGNNTYSEDELRDIRERHGCVINKPLLDIHPSKQTFGALHNGAGLENHFKNNIDGRLGKIDALKTNPETVTWLEKVADAQGRCKQIKATTKRRLTTLKQKIKKLQANIDSTRINVERAKDPRRRFASTTDDCVHYMQAQLASLLAEKEPVVRECGKNLRLHNGAVALLKAIEKYDGTKKPKGPAQWAFRKAIEIAGPKFNPQFGGMDLSHAHGLLMLEKWSEIMAMVCGAYKPGDGKHEMVAKAMEGSEEIATPLFKMNKLLKSQKKWNDEKINELKGYCYHVFFKWLDIFPKQGVFPKLHDMAWHIPQFVTHFKMYGILSEESMESRHIVHKKLARILRFMPNKKQQNEVFTNRLQVYQLPEFEKVKAELIAKTTKKKRGKYNVKPKDNVLPISLPELVMDGANIRINKSMSIKPGLLEVYNMVVCGIVPSSWEKIFRDRDDIDDTQKIKAGYSSQLDR
;
A
#
# COMPACT_ATOMS: atom_id res chain seq x y z
N MET A 1 -3.18 6.50 24.84
CA MET A 1 -1.86 6.57 24.16
C MET A 1 -1.56 8.03 23.89
N ARG A 2 -0.36 8.52 24.24
CA ARG A 2 0.05 9.92 24.01
C ARG A 2 0.60 10.09 22.58
N ILE A 3 0.20 11.17 21.91
CA ILE A 3 0.64 11.53 20.55
C ILE A 3 1.46 12.81 20.64
N GLU A 4 2.52 12.88 19.85
CA GLU A 4 3.31 14.10 19.66
C GLU A 4 3.22 14.50 18.19
N ALA A 5 3.04 15.80 17.93
CA ALA A 5 2.83 16.33 16.60
C ALA A 5 3.64 17.62 16.42
N GLU A 6 4.29 17.76 15.27
CA GLU A 6 5.15 18.89 14.93
C GLU A 6 5.04 19.24 13.44
N MET A 7 5.28 20.51 13.12
CA MET A 7 5.38 20.98 11.74
C MET A 7 6.83 20.90 11.29
N ILE A 8 7.13 20.03 10.33
CA ILE A 8 8.49 19.77 9.84
C ILE A 8 8.60 20.19 8.38
N PRO A 9 9.68 20.87 7.95
CA PRO A 9 9.95 21.12 6.54
C PRO A 9 10.28 19.81 5.80
N LEU A 10 9.35 19.33 4.97
CA LEU A 10 9.46 18.07 4.22
C LEU A 10 9.50 18.31 2.70
N GLU A 11 10.22 17.44 2.00
CA GLU A 11 10.28 17.42 0.53
C GLU A 11 8.95 16.90 -0.03
N MET A 12 8.34 17.62 -0.97
CA MET A 12 7.00 17.32 -1.48
C MET A 12 7.01 16.43 -2.72
N ASN A 13 8.06 16.52 -3.53
CA ASN A 13 8.12 15.92 -4.87
C ASN A 13 9.58 15.75 -5.34
N ALA A 14 9.74 15.16 -6.53
CA ALA A 14 11.04 14.96 -7.17
C ALA A 14 11.81 16.26 -7.48
N SER A 15 11.13 17.42 -7.52
CA SER A 15 11.77 18.74 -7.65
C SER A 15 12.36 19.23 -6.33
N LYS A 16 12.27 18.44 -5.25
CA LYS A 16 12.74 18.76 -3.89
C LYS A 16 12.16 20.06 -3.33
N GLU A 17 10.94 20.41 -3.73
CA GLU A 17 10.21 21.51 -3.10
C GLU A 17 9.97 21.19 -1.63
N VAL A 18 10.39 22.07 -0.72
CA VAL A 18 10.24 21.85 0.73
C VAL A 18 9.09 22.68 1.26
N LYS A 19 8.16 22.06 1.99
CA LYS A 19 7.06 22.74 2.68
C LYS A 19 6.92 22.25 4.12
N PRO A 20 6.54 23.11 5.08
CA PRO A 20 6.12 22.66 6.39
C PRO A 20 4.91 21.73 6.25
N GLN A 21 5.08 20.47 6.67
CA GLN A 21 4.02 19.48 6.74
C GLN A 21 3.88 19.01 8.18
N LEU A 22 2.68 18.58 8.52
CA LEU A 22 2.46 17.97 9.82
C LEU A 22 3.08 16.58 9.83
N SER A 23 3.81 16.29 10.89
CA SER A 23 4.29 14.97 11.26
C SER A 23 3.81 14.67 12.68
N TRP A 24 3.35 13.45 12.93
CA TRP A 24 3.03 13.01 14.28
C TRP A 24 3.47 11.56 14.52
N TYR A 25 3.68 11.22 15.79
CA TYR A 25 4.03 9.87 16.21
C TYR A 25 3.46 9.54 17.60
N LEU A 26 3.34 8.25 17.90
CA LEU A 26 3.02 7.76 19.24
C LEU A 26 4.24 7.90 20.14
N ALA A 27 4.11 8.61 21.26
CA ALA A 27 5.19 8.73 22.25
C ALA A 27 5.48 7.40 22.96
N THR A 28 4.51 6.48 22.97
CA THR A 28 4.54 5.19 23.66
C THR A 28 4.14 4.05 22.70
N PRO A 29 4.97 3.75 21.67
CA PRO A 29 4.63 2.72 20.68
C PRO A 29 4.50 1.31 21.27
N LEU A 30 5.19 1.02 22.38
CA LEU A 30 5.05 -0.24 23.13
C LEU A 30 3.60 -0.48 23.55
N ARG A 31 2.91 0.55 24.08
CA ARG A 31 1.52 0.44 24.51
C ARG A 31 0.57 0.13 23.35
N ALA A 32 0.91 0.56 22.14
CA ALA A 32 0.15 0.23 20.95
C ALA A 32 0.27 -1.27 20.59
N LEU A 33 1.45 -1.86 20.76
CA LEU A 33 1.68 -3.29 20.57
C LEU A 33 0.98 -4.12 21.67
N GLU A 34 1.12 -3.73 22.94
CA GLU A 34 0.45 -4.37 24.08
C GLU A 34 -1.05 -4.50 23.85
N ARG A 35 -1.70 -3.41 23.45
CA ARG A 35 -3.14 -3.39 23.15
C ARG A 35 -3.54 -4.28 21.97
N GLN A 36 -2.70 -4.39 20.95
CA GLN A 36 -2.97 -5.34 19.86
C GLN A 36 -2.95 -6.79 20.37
N VAL A 37 -2.00 -7.13 21.25
CA VAL A 37 -1.89 -8.46 21.85
C VAL A 37 -3.11 -8.74 22.74
N GLU A 38 -3.43 -7.83 23.66
CA GLU A 38 -4.62 -7.90 24.53
C GLU A 38 -5.90 -8.09 23.70
N ALA A 39 -6.09 -7.28 22.64
CA ALA A 39 -7.26 -7.38 21.77
C ALA A 39 -7.33 -8.71 21.00
N ALA A 40 -6.20 -9.31 20.62
CA ALA A 40 -6.21 -10.63 20.00
C ALA A 40 -6.68 -11.72 20.96
N PHE A 41 -6.17 -11.74 22.19
CA PHE A 41 -6.61 -12.67 23.24
C PHE A 41 -8.10 -12.49 23.57
N LEU A 42 -8.52 -11.26 23.89
CA LEU A 42 -9.91 -10.95 24.27
C LEU A 42 -10.92 -11.23 23.17
N SER A 43 -10.50 -11.19 21.90
CA SER A 43 -11.38 -11.52 20.78
C SER A 43 -11.50 -13.02 20.51
N GLY A 44 -10.76 -13.88 21.22
CA GLY A 44 -10.67 -15.32 20.95
C GLY A 44 -9.98 -15.66 19.63
N ASN A 45 -9.41 -14.68 18.94
CA ASN A 45 -8.77 -14.88 17.63
C ASN A 45 -7.25 -15.03 17.74
N PHE A 46 -6.68 -15.06 18.95
CA PHE A 46 -5.26 -15.27 19.12
C PHE A 46 -4.84 -16.62 18.53
N MET A 47 -3.75 -16.63 17.77
CA MET A 47 -3.19 -17.84 17.16
C MET A 47 -1.73 -17.98 17.57
N HIS A 48 -1.36 -19.14 18.11
CA HIS A 48 0.03 -19.42 18.46
C HIS A 48 0.93 -19.39 17.21
N SER A 49 2.18 -18.93 17.39
CA SER A 49 3.09 -18.68 16.26
C SER A 49 3.44 -19.94 15.47
N ASP A 50 3.43 -21.10 16.12
CA ASP A 50 3.74 -22.39 15.55
C ASP A 50 2.62 -22.94 14.66
N HIS A 51 1.40 -22.39 14.76
CA HIS A 51 0.29 -22.74 13.86
C HIS A 51 0.46 -22.17 12.44
N PHE A 52 1.22 -21.07 12.30
CA PHE A 52 1.44 -20.42 11.00
C PHE A 52 2.91 -20.29 10.59
N SER A 53 3.85 -20.58 11.48
CA SER A 53 5.29 -20.47 11.25
C SER A 53 6.07 -21.59 11.96
N ARG A 54 7.41 -21.57 11.84
CA ARG A 54 8.31 -22.41 12.64
C ARG A 54 8.51 -21.88 14.07
N LEU A 55 8.25 -20.60 14.32
CA LEU A 55 8.54 -19.94 15.59
C LEU A 55 7.65 -20.51 16.70
N LEU A 56 8.25 -20.88 17.83
CA LEU A 56 7.55 -21.47 18.97
C LEU A 56 7.27 -20.41 20.05
N ASP A 57 6.01 -20.32 20.42
CA ASP A 57 5.49 -19.44 21.47
C ASP A 57 5.96 -17.97 21.40
N LYS A 58 5.96 -17.39 20.20
CA LYS A 58 6.37 -16.00 19.95
C LYS A 58 5.18 -15.09 19.68
N ILE A 59 5.36 -13.80 19.97
CA ILE A 59 4.54 -12.73 19.38
C ILE A 59 5.24 -12.23 18.12
N VAL A 60 4.67 -12.52 16.96
CA VAL A 60 5.21 -12.15 15.66
C VAL A 60 4.54 -10.86 15.17
N VAL A 61 5.35 -9.90 14.74
CA VAL A 61 4.90 -8.56 14.36
C VAL A 61 5.41 -8.21 12.97
N ALA A 62 4.54 -7.71 12.11
CA ALA A 62 4.90 -7.05 10.86
C ALA A 62 4.86 -5.53 11.03
N VAL A 63 5.92 -4.86 10.57
CA VAL A 63 6.03 -3.40 10.54
C VAL A 63 6.41 -2.90 9.16
N GLY A 64 5.88 -1.75 8.77
CA GLY A 64 6.12 -1.22 7.44
C GLY A 64 5.74 0.24 7.29
N ALA A 65 6.49 0.95 6.46
CA ALA A 65 6.04 2.24 5.95
C ALA A 65 5.25 2.00 4.65
N ASP A 66 4.19 2.76 4.46
CA ASP A 66 3.45 2.80 3.20
C ASP A 66 2.97 4.23 2.92
N LYS A 67 2.84 4.60 1.64
CA LYS A 67 2.41 5.91 1.20
C LYS A 67 1.11 5.82 0.42
N ASP A 68 0.17 6.68 0.78
CA ASP A 68 -1.02 6.95 -0.02
C ASP A 68 -1.00 8.36 -0.65
N GLU A 69 -2.16 8.80 -1.14
CA GLU A 69 -2.33 10.11 -1.76
C GLU A 69 -2.21 11.27 -0.76
N LEU A 70 -2.39 11.02 0.53
CA LEU A 70 -2.52 12.02 1.59
C LEU A 70 -1.36 11.99 2.58
N ALA A 71 -0.74 10.83 2.81
CA ALA A 71 0.26 10.67 3.86
C ALA A 71 1.22 9.50 3.61
N THR A 72 2.35 9.53 4.30
CA THR A 72 3.20 8.36 4.52
C THR A 72 3.08 7.94 5.97
N SER A 73 2.74 6.68 6.20
CA SER A 73 2.43 6.14 7.52
C SER A 73 3.37 5.00 7.89
N MET A 74 3.86 4.99 9.13
CA MET A 74 4.49 3.83 9.75
C MET A 74 3.42 2.99 10.43
N LEU A 75 3.32 1.72 10.03
CA LEU A 75 2.25 0.81 10.39
C LEU A 75 2.80 -0.42 11.11
N LEU A 76 1.99 -0.98 12.02
CA LEU A 76 2.31 -2.16 12.81
C LEU A 76 1.11 -3.10 12.91
N ARG A 77 1.37 -4.41 12.87
CA ARG A 77 0.35 -5.46 12.98
C ARG A 77 0.93 -6.73 13.61
N ILE A 78 0.28 -7.28 14.63
CA ILE A 78 0.57 -8.63 15.12
C ILE A 78 0.05 -9.70 14.15
N LEU A 79 0.80 -10.78 13.97
CA LEU A 79 0.44 -11.88 13.08
C LEU A 79 -0.23 -13.06 13.80
N ASN A 80 -0.13 -13.10 15.14
CA ASN A 80 -0.78 -14.07 16.03
C ASN A 80 -2.30 -13.89 16.09
N ARG A 81 -2.94 -13.82 14.93
CA ARG A 81 -4.38 -13.61 14.83
C ARG A 81 -4.97 -14.38 13.67
N ILE A 82 -6.07 -15.07 13.91
CA ILE A 82 -6.88 -15.69 12.86
C ILE A 82 -7.34 -14.59 11.90
N MET A 83 -7.11 -14.79 10.59
CA MET A 83 -7.32 -13.76 9.56
C MET A 83 -6.58 -12.45 9.86
N GLY A 84 -5.38 -12.54 10.45
CA GLY A 84 -4.60 -11.40 10.91
C GLY A 84 -4.28 -10.35 9.83
N ASN A 85 -4.30 -10.72 8.55
CA ASN A 85 -4.16 -9.78 7.43
C ASN A 85 -5.45 -8.97 7.17
N CYS A 86 -5.85 -8.17 8.15
CA CYS A 86 -7.04 -7.30 8.11
C CYS A 86 -6.70 -5.87 8.53
N SER A 87 -7.24 -4.87 7.81
CA SER A 87 -6.95 -3.43 8.06
C SER A 87 -7.40 -2.93 9.43
N ASP A 88 -8.34 -3.64 10.06
CA ASP A 88 -8.82 -3.31 11.39
C ASP A 88 -7.74 -3.55 12.44
N TYR A 89 -6.82 -4.48 12.18
CA TYR A 89 -5.75 -4.89 13.09
C TYR A 89 -4.44 -4.15 12.84
N VAL A 90 -4.45 -3.14 11.96
CA VAL A 90 -3.28 -2.31 11.67
C VAL A 90 -3.30 -1.06 12.55
N THR A 91 -2.21 -0.88 13.30
CA THR A 91 -1.95 0.34 14.07
C THR A 91 -1.06 1.28 13.29
N THR A 92 -1.42 2.57 13.26
CA THR A 92 -0.55 3.63 12.76
C THR A 92 0.30 4.16 13.92
N LEU A 93 1.61 3.93 13.85
CA LEU A 93 2.59 4.37 14.84
C LEU A 93 3.03 5.82 14.63
N ALA A 94 3.12 6.24 13.37
CA ALA A 94 3.49 7.59 13.00
C ALA A 94 3.03 7.91 11.57
N MET A 95 2.98 9.19 11.24
CA MET A 95 2.54 9.65 9.93
C MET A 95 3.08 11.05 9.62
N TYR A 96 3.32 11.34 8.34
CA TYR A 96 3.47 12.71 7.85
C TYR A 96 2.62 12.96 6.60
N GLU A 97 2.09 14.18 6.46
CA GLU A 97 1.13 14.52 5.40
C GLU A 97 1.80 15.00 4.10
N ASN A 98 1.20 14.62 2.96
CA ASN A 98 1.39 15.15 1.61
C ASN A 98 2.83 15.27 1.09
N ALA A 99 3.81 14.65 1.76
CA ALA A 99 5.21 14.74 1.39
C ALA A 99 5.68 13.53 0.56
N ALA A 100 6.87 13.64 -0.01
CA ALA A 100 7.54 12.56 -0.71
C ALA A 100 7.88 11.41 0.26
N GLU A 101 7.81 10.19 -0.26
CA GLU A 101 8.31 8.99 0.41
C GLU A 101 9.78 8.87 0.03
N CYS A 102 10.65 9.45 0.83
CA CYS A 102 12.09 9.48 0.59
C CYS A 102 12.87 9.43 1.91
N TYR A 103 14.14 9.02 1.82
CA TYR A 103 15.07 8.94 2.94
C TYR A 103 15.03 10.19 3.84
N GLY A 104 15.22 11.37 3.25
CA GLY A 104 15.36 12.62 4.02
C GLY A 104 14.10 13.03 4.78
N ASN A 105 12.91 12.62 4.33
CA ASN A 105 11.67 12.87 5.07
C ASN A 105 11.50 11.88 6.22
N MET A 106 11.82 10.59 6.00
CA MET A 106 11.75 9.58 7.06
C MET A 106 12.75 9.88 8.19
N GLU A 107 13.97 10.27 7.84
CA GLU A 107 15.03 10.70 8.76
C GLU A 107 14.62 11.91 9.62
N LYS A 108 13.88 12.87 9.06
CA LYS A 108 13.45 14.06 9.81
C LYS A 108 12.21 13.83 10.67
N THR A 109 11.49 12.74 10.44
CA THR A 109 10.18 12.48 11.06
C THR A 109 10.27 11.30 12.02
N PHE A 110 9.58 10.19 11.74
CA PHE A 110 9.42 9.08 12.66
C PHE A 110 10.64 8.15 12.74
N LEU A 111 11.58 8.23 11.79
CA LEU A 111 12.87 7.54 11.89
C LEU A 111 14.03 8.48 12.27
N LYS A 112 13.70 9.64 12.83
CA LYS A 112 14.71 10.51 13.45
C LYS A 112 15.46 9.77 14.54
N GLU A 113 16.79 9.91 14.52
CA GLU A 113 17.66 9.29 15.51
C GLU A 113 17.24 9.69 16.93
N GLY A 114 17.03 8.68 17.78
CA GLY A 114 16.57 8.87 19.16
C GLY A 114 15.06 9.08 19.31
N SER A 115 14.27 9.08 18.23
CA SER A 115 12.82 9.12 18.34
C SER A 115 12.29 7.84 19.02
N PRO A 116 11.18 7.91 19.78
CA PRO A 116 10.58 6.73 20.39
C PRO A 116 10.22 5.64 19.37
N ILE A 117 9.80 6.04 18.16
CA ILE A 117 9.43 5.12 17.09
C ILE A 117 10.66 4.42 16.52
N GLN A 118 11.72 5.15 16.22
CA GLN A 118 12.97 4.58 15.69
C GLN A 118 13.57 3.57 16.66
N ARG A 119 13.65 3.94 17.95
CA ARG A 119 14.14 3.03 19.00
C ARG A 119 13.27 1.79 19.14
N PHE A 120 11.95 1.94 19.17
CA PHE A 120 11.02 0.82 19.27
C PHE A 120 11.16 -0.15 18.09
N LEU A 121 11.20 0.37 16.86
CA LEU A 121 11.35 -0.45 15.65
C LEU A 121 12.70 -1.19 15.66
N GLN A 122 13.79 -0.55 16.07
CA GLN A 122 15.10 -1.21 16.14
C GLN A 122 15.08 -2.34 17.18
N LEU A 123 14.55 -2.10 18.39
CA LEU A 123 14.43 -3.15 19.42
C LEU A 123 13.58 -4.33 18.94
N LEU A 124 12.50 -4.04 18.21
CA LEU A 124 11.61 -5.06 17.64
C LEU A 124 12.31 -5.90 16.55
N LEU A 125 13.09 -5.28 15.68
CA LEU A 125 13.84 -5.96 14.61
C LEU A 125 15.06 -6.74 15.13
N ASP A 126 15.63 -6.30 16.25
CA ASP A 126 16.74 -6.95 16.95
C ASP A 126 16.30 -8.14 17.83
N ASN A 127 14.99 -8.46 17.89
CA ASN A 127 14.39 -9.44 18.81
C ASN A 127 14.62 -9.14 20.31
N LYS A 128 14.74 -7.87 20.70
CA LYS A 128 15.04 -7.46 22.09
C LYS A 128 13.80 -7.28 22.96
N LEU A 129 12.60 -7.37 22.39
CA LEU A 129 11.35 -7.15 23.10
C LEU A 129 10.73 -8.46 23.59
N PHE A 130 10.13 -8.43 24.77
CA PHE A 130 9.39 -9.54 25.39
C PHE A 130 8.04 -9.04 25.86
N ALA A 131 6.99 -9.82 25.61
CA ALA A 131 5.64 -9.56 26.07
C ALA A 131 5.34 -10.46 27.27
N ILE A 132 4.99 -9.86 28.40
CA ILE A 132 4.37 -10.54 29.53
C ILE A 132 2.87 -10.45 29.32
N THR A 133 2.21 -11.60 29.22
CA THR A 133 0.76 -11.69 29.08
C THR A 133 0.18 -12.29 30.34
N VAL A 134 -0.90 -11.71 30.85
CA VAL A 134 -1.69 -12.27 31.94
C VAL A 134 -3.15 -12.25 31.50
N ASN A 135 -3.74 -13.42 31.39
CA ASN A 135 -5.09 -13.65 30.91
C ASN A 135 -5.92 -14.26 32.05
N SER A 136 -7.10 -13.70 32.32
CA SER A 136 -8.12 -14.37 33.13
C SER A 136 -9.06 -15.13 32.21
N ILE A 137 -9.23 -16.41 32.47
CA ILE A 137 -10.05 -17.34 31.70
C ILE A 137 -11.23 -17.77 32.56
N ASP A 138 -12.42 -17.61 32.02
CA ASP A 138 -13.65 -18.17 32.61
C ASP A 138 -13.59 -19.70 32.48
N LYS A 139 -13.55 -20.43 33.60
CA LYS A 139 -13.44 -21.90 33.57
C LYS A 139 -14.66 -22.57 32.91
N ASN A 140 -15.82 -21.93 32.98
CA ASN A 140 -17.06 -22.51 32.45
C ASN A 140 -17.12 -22.36 30.92
N GLU A 141 -16.70 -21.20 30.41
CA GLU A 141 -16.77 -20.93 28.97
C GLU A 141 -15.44 -21.19 28.22
N GLY A 142 -14.32 -21.28 28.93
CA GLY A 142 -12.97 -21.36 28.35
C GLY A 142 -12.51 -20.06 27.66
N ASN A 143 -13.31 -19.00 27.74
CA ASN A 143 -13.04 -17.72 27.08
C ASN A 143 -12.18 -16.81 27.96
N ILE A 144 -11.30 -16.05 27.32
CA ILE A 144 -10.52 -15.00 28.00
C ILE A 144 -11.44 -13.81 28.27
N VAL A 145 -11.66 -13.49 29.55
CA VAL A 145 -12.54 -12.40 29.98
C VAL A 145 -11.78 -11.11 30.29
N GLU A 146 -10.50 -11.24 30.66
CA GLU A 146 -9.59 -10.13 30.89
C GLU A 146 -8.19 -10.49 30.38
N SER A 147 -7.47 -9.52 29.80
CA SER A 147 -6.10 -9.70 29.32
C SER A 147 -5.31 -8.41 29.57
N GLN A 148 -4.12 -8.55 30.14
CA GLN A 148 -3.11 -7.49 30.21
C GLN A 148 -1.85 -7.95 29.50
N CYS A 149 -1.23 -7.04 28.75
CA CYS A 149 0.07 -7.25 28.13
C CYS A 149 1.02 -6.12 28.50
N ILE A 150 2.24 -6.48 28.90
CA ILE A 150 3.32 -5.52 29.12
C ILE A 150 4.51 -5.93 28.28
N VAL A 151 4.97 -5.03 27.41
CA VAL A 151 6.14 -5.26 26.56
C VAL A 151 7.35 -4.57 27.17
N ILE A 152 8.38 -5.37 27.45
CA ILE A 152 9.63 -4.94 28.07
C ILE A 152 10.82 -5.23 27.17
N ASN A 153 11.90 -4.49 27.38
CA ASN A 153 13.22 -4.84 26.87
C ASN A 153 14.04 -5.42 28.03
N LEU A 154 14.37 -6.72 27.96
CA LEU A 154 15.15 -7.39 29.00
C LEU A 154 16.66 -7.13 28.90
N PHE A 155 17.12 -6.56 27.78
CA PHE A 155 18.53 -6.34 27.51
C PHE A 155 18.90 -4.87 27.66
N ALA A 156 19.87 -4.58 28.53
CA ALA A 156 20.45 -3.25 28.64
C ALA A 156 21.01 -2.82 27.27
N ASP A 157 20.76 -1.55 26.89
CA ASP A 157 21.31 -0.94 25.67
C ASP A 157 22.85 -0.79 25.80
N HIS A 158 23.60 -1.89 25.74
CA HIS A 158 25.06 -1.86 25.63
C HIS A 158 25.44 -1.51 24.18
N ARG A 159 25.25 -0.24 23.79
CA ARG A 159 25.61 0.28 22.46
C ARG A 159 27.12 0.37 22.19
N GLN A 160 27.99 -0.15 23.05
CA GLN A 160 29.41 0.23 23.06
C GLN A 160 30.38 -0.66 22.27
N SER A 161 29.96 -1.73 21.61
CA SER A 161 30.83 -2.44 20.66
C SER A 161 30.07 -2.86 19.41
N ALA A 162 29.96 -1.94 18.45
CA ALA A 162 29.32 -2.11 17.15
C ALA A 162 30.01 -3.12 16.21
N THR A 163 30.84 -4.02 16.74
CA THR A 163 31.63 -4.98 15.97
C THR A 163 31.15 -6.42 16.09
N ASP A 164 30.34 -6.74 17.10
CA ASP A 164 29.79 -8.08 17.22
C ASP A 164 28.42 -8.13 16.56
N GLU A 165 28.36 -8.99 15.54
CA GLU A 165 27.14 -9.58 15.02
C GLU A 165 26.20 -9.91 16.18
N THR A 166 24.90 -9.80 15.94
CA THR A 166 23.85 -10.73 16.37
C THR A 166 22.58 -9.97 16.78
N MET A 167 21.64 -9.88 15.83
CA MET A 167 20.23 -10.07 16.16
C MET A 167 20.17 -11.11 17.29
N LEU A 168 19.51 -10.80 18.40
CA LEU A 168 19.46 -11.78 19.50
C LEU A 168 18.90 -13.09 18.96
N PRO A 169 19.50 -14.23 19.34
CA PRO A 169 18.97 -15.52 18.93
C PRO A 169 17.50 -15.63 19.33
N GLU A 170 16.78 -16.49 18.64
CA GLU A 170 15.44 -16.86 19.06
C GLU A 170 15.58 -17.57 20.42
N ILE A 171 15.00 -16.98 21.47
CA ILE A 171 15.08 -17.50 22.83
C ILE A 171 13.77 -18.19 23.12
N ASP A 172 13.81 -19.51 23.20
CA ASP A 172 12.68 -20.31 23.65
C ASP A 172 12.55 -20.20 25.18
N VAL A 173 11.39 -19.73 25.61
CA VAL A 173 11.02 -19.62 27.01
C VAL A 173 10.02 -20.74 27.26
N LYS A 174 10.41 -21.74 28.05
CA LYS A 174 9.52 -22.82 28.46
C LYS A 174 8.90 -22.44 29.80
N LEU A 175 7.57 -22.46 29.85
CA LEU A 175 6.82 -22.39 31.10
C LEU A 175 6.91 -23.75 31.78
N GLU A 176 7.51 -23.80 32.96
CA GLU A 176 7.36 -24.96 33.84
C GLU A 176 6.20 -24.63 34.79
N HIS A 177 5.12 -25.42 34.73
CA HIS A 177 4.06 -25.33 35.71
C HIS A 177 4.62 -25.80 37.06
N CYS A 178 5.01 -24.87 37.92
CA CYS A 178 5.10 -25.16 39.33
C CYS A 178 3.67 -25.26 39.86
N GLU A 179 3.27 -26.43 40.38
CA GLU A 179 2.10 -26.51 41.24
C GLU A 179 2.24 -25.43 42.30
N ALA A 180 1.19 -24.61 42.48
CA ALA A 180 1.20 -23.52 43.44
C ALA A 180 1.37 -24.10 44.86
N SER A 181 2.61 -24.23 45.32
CA SER A 181 2.89 -24.50 46.71
C SER A 181 2.53 -23.24 47.48
N PHE A 182 1.39 -23.28 48.19
CA PHE A 182 1.10 -22.31 49.24
C PHE A 182 2.27 -22.34 50.23
N PHE A 183 3.11 -21.32 50.21
CA PHE A 183 4.10 -21.15 51.27
C PHE A 183 3.34 -20.84 52.55
N SER A 184 3.27 -21.82 53.46
CA SER A 184 2.79 -21.57 54.81
C SER A 184 3.76 -20.62 55.52
N LYS A 185 3.20 -19.74 56.38
CA LYS A 185 3.93 -18.80 57.23
C LYS A 185 5.13 -19.48 57.91
N ALA A 186 6.32 -19.35 57.35
CA ALA A 186 7.58 -19.62 58.02
C ALA A 186 8.62 -18.62 57.51
N ASP A 187 8.82 -17.58 58.33
CA ASP A 187 9.99 -16.71 58.39
C ASP A 187 10.56 -16.14 57.08
N PHE A 188 9.74 -15.41 56.32
CA PHE A 188 10.28 -14.34 55.48
C PHE A 188 10.37 -13.04 56.31
N LYS A 189 11.60 -12.73 56.74
CA LYS A 189 11.93 -11.36 57.20
C LYS A 189 11.92 -10.46 55.97
N VAL A 190 10.75 -9.89 55.67
CA VAL A 190 10.57 -8.88 54.64
C VAL A 190 11.40 -7.65 55.03
N VAL A 191 12.57 -7.49 54.40
CA VAL A 191 13.28 -6.20 54.38
C VAL A 191 12.62 -5.38 53.28
N THR A 192 11.44 -4.84 53.56
CA THR A 192 10.99 -3.61 52.93
C THR A 192 11.50 -2.48 53.81
N SER A 193 12.42 -1.66 53.32
CA SER A 193 12.54 -0.33 53.92
C SER A 193 11.21 0.37 53.62
N SER A 194 10.40 0.61 54.65
CA SER A 194 9.10 1.29 54.58
C SER A 194 9.16 2.68 53.91
N GLN A 195 10.38 3.18 53.66
CA GLN A 195 10.68 4.42 52.98
C GLN A 195 10.21 4.46 51.51
N ASP A 196 10.35 3.36 50.74
CA ASP A 196 10.04 3.39 49.30
C ASP A 196 8.53 3.30 49.01
N PHE A 197 7.77 2.68 49.92
CA PHE A 197 6.32 2.62 49.83
C PHE A 197 5.65 3.92 50.34
N GLN A 198 6.21 4.54 51.39
CA GLN A 198 5.75 5.86 51.86
C GLN A 198 6.12 7.01 50.90
N ASN A 199 7.26 6.94 50.22
CA ASN A 199 7.65 7.95 49.23
C ASN A 199 6.71 7.95 47.99
N PHE A 200 6.04 6.84 47.71
CA PHE A 200 5.09 6.74 46.59
C PHE A 200 3.67 7.17 46.97
N GLN A 201 3.19 6.83 48.18
CA GLN A 201 1.91 7.36 48.70
C GLN A 201 1.93 8.89 48.91
N ASN A 202 3.10 9.48 49.18
CA ASN A 202 3.24 10.93 49.26
C ASN A 202 3.26 11.61 47.87
N PHE A 203 3.50 10.88 46.79
CA PHE A 203 3.51 11.44 45.42
C PHE A 203 2.10 11.59 44.82
N GLU A 204 1.13 10.77 45.26
CA GLU A 204 -0.28 10.90 44.85
C GLU A 204 -1.01 12.04 45.58
N ASN A 205 -0.59 12.40 46.80
CA ASN A 205 -1.23 13.47 47.58
C ASN A 205 -0.73 14.90 47.28
N GLU A 206 0.40 15.07 46.56
CA GLU A 206 0.92 16.40 46.16
C GLU A 206 0.54 16.82 44.73
N SER A 207 -0.11 15.96 43.93
CA SER A 207 -0.43 16.30 42.52
C SER A 207 -1.84 16.88 42.25
N GLU A 208 -2.67 17.06 43.29
CA GLU A 208 -4.05 17.60 43.13
C GLU A 208 -4.28 19.02 43.67
N GLN A 209 -3.26 19.76 44.14
CA GLN A 209 -3.47 21.14 44.63
C GLN A 209 -2.61 22.28 44.05
N ASP A 210 -1.69 22.05 43.12
CA ASP A 210 -0.90 23.14 42.51
C ASP A 210 -0.91 23.14 40.97
N ILE A 211 -2.09 23.28 40.36
CA ILE A 211 -2.21 23.76 38.96
C ILE A 211 -3.41 24.72 38.85
N TYR A 212 -3.44 25.79 39.64
CA TYR A 212 -4.12 27.04 39.25
C TYR A 212 -3.40 28.21 39.92
N ALA A 213 -2.97 29.17 39.09
CA ALA A 213 -2.30 30.44 39.44
C ALA A 213 -0.77 30.40 39.62
N SER A 214 -0.03 30.61 38.52
CA SER A 214 0.67 31.89 38.29
C SER A 214 1.67 31.78 37.14
N SER A 215 1.42 32.55 36.08
CA SER A 215 2.50 33.08 35.23
C SER A 215 1.94 34.27 34.44
N THR A 216 1.74 35.39 35.14
CA THR A 216 1.77 36.70 34.52
C THR A 216 3.21 36.99 34.12
N CYS A 217 3.50 36.88 32.82
CA CYS A 217 4.76 37.35 32.26
C CYS A 217 4.55 38.77 31.75
N THR A 218 5.18 39.72 32.45
CA THR A 218 5.33 41.12 32.08
C THR A 218 6.15 41.23 30.78
N TRP A 219 5.55 41.81 29.75
CA TRP A 219 6.25 42.25 28.55
C TRP A 219 6.69 43.70 28.72
N ASN A 220 7.99 43.94 28.58
CA ASN A 220 8.58 45.27 28.45
C ASN A 220 8.16 45.88 27.12
N GLU A 221 7.53 47.05 27.20
CA GLU A 221 7.33 47.97 26.08
C GLU A 221 8.69 48.50 25.60
N LYS A 222 8.93 48.40 24.29
CA LYS A 222 9.68 49.41 23.56
C LYS A 222 8.90 49.74 22.29
N ASP A 223 8.71 51.04 22.13
CA ASP A 223 8.03 51.75 21.06
C ASP A 223 8.45 51.27 19.66
N ASP A 224 7.47 51.19 18.75
CA ASP A 224 7.56 51.93 17.50
C ASP A 224 6.19 52.07 16.81
N ASN A 225 5.92 53.31 16.43
CA ASN A 225 4.74 53.82 15.74
C ASN A 225 4.51 53.19 14.35
N ASN A 226 3.27 52.84 14.00
CA ASN A 226 2.54 53.48 12.89
C ASN A 226 1.16 52.86 12.62
N ASN A 227 0.13 53.70 12.79
CA ASN A 227 -1.03 53.95 11.93
C ASN A 227 -1.74 52.81 11.17
N GLY A 228 -3.06 52.74 11.38
CA GLY A 228 -4.01 52.50 10.29
C GLY A 228 -5.22 51.65 10.66
N ASP A 229 -6.23 52.29 11.26
CA ASP A 229 -7.67 52.23 10.90
C ASP A 229 -8.19 50.95 10.21
N GLU A 230 -9.20 50.27 10.77
CA GLU A 230 -10.61 50.69 10.69
C GLU A 230 -11.53 49.55 11.21
N GLU A 231 -12.58 49.97 11.91
CA GLU A 231 -13.66 49.15 12.44
C GLU A 231 -14.45 48.42 11.35
N GLN A 232 -14.96 47.21 11.64
CA GLN A 232 -16.40 46.95 11.50
C GLN A 232 -16.84 45.65 12.17
N SER A 233 -17.68 45.86 13.19
CA SER A 233 -18.52 44.89 13.86
C SER A 233 -19.72 44.51 12.97
N ILE A 234 -19.96 43.21 12.77
CA ILE A 234 -21.31 42.70 12.47
C ILE A 234 -21.52 41.41 13.25
N SER A 235 -22.40 41.51 14.25
CA SER A 235 -23.06 40.39 14.91
C SER A 235 -24.17 39.85 14.01
N THR A 236 -24.17 38.55 13.75
CA THR A 236 -25.37 37.84 13.29
C THR A 236 -25.45 36.47 13.95
N VAL A 237 -26.38 36.38 14.90
CA VAL A 237 -26.96 35.14 15.41
C VAL A 237 -27.82 34.55 14.30
N SER A 238 -27.55 33.32 13.88
CA SER A 238 -28.52 32.50 13.16
C SER A 238 -28.50 31.06 13.68
N THR A 239 -29.52 30.75 14.46
CA THR A 239 -30.02 29.39 14.71
C THR A 239 -30.52 28.79 13.40
N PHE A 240 -30.03 27.63 13.00
CA PHE A 240 -30.68 26.81 11.98
C PHE A 240 -30.64 25.32 12.29
N HIS A 241 -31.77 24.71 11.94
CA HIS A 241 -32.27 23.39 12.24
C HIS A 241 -31.38 22.21 11.86
N ASP A 242 -31.48 21.18 12.70
CA ASP A 242 -31.16 19.79 12.40
C ASP A 242 -31.78 19.37 11.04
N SER A 243 -30.93 18.92 10.13
CA SER A 243 -31.34 18.11 9.00
C SER A 243 -30.50 16.84 8.98
N GLU A 244 -31.20 15.72 9.21
CA GLU A 244 -30.66 14.38 9.09
C GLU A 244 -30.18 14.14 7.64
N ILE A 245 -28.87 14.03 7.46
CA ILE A 245 -28.28 13.50 6.24
C ILE A 245 -27.97 12.02 6.51
N THR A 246 -28.83 11.15 5.98
CA THR A 246 -28.56 9.72 5.85
C THR A 246 -27.84 9.50 4.53
N ASP A 247 -26.51 9.31 4.57
CA ASP A 247 -25.72 9.02 3.37
C ASP A 247 -25.26 7.56 3.32
N GLU A 248 -25.70 6.93 2.23
CA GLU A 248 -25.41 5.58 1.77
C GLU A 248 -23.95 5.43 1.32
N CYS A 249 -23.27 4.37 1.78
CA CYS A 249 -22.18 3.72 1.05
C CYS A 249 -22.00 2.29 1.60
N GLN A 250 -22.60 1.31 0.93
CA GLN A 250 -22.37 -0.11 1.20
C GLN A 250 -20.99 -0.52 0.67
N GLY A 251 -20.10 -0.94 1.56
CA GLY A 251 -18.92 -1.72 1.21
C GLY A 251 -19.36 -3.10 0.72
N LYS A 252 -18.84 -3.52 -0.43
CA LYS A 252 -18.94 -4.92 -0.86
C LYS A 252 -17.87 -5.72 -0.12
N GLU A 253 -18.28 -6.47 0.90
CA GLU A 253 -17.49 -7.57 1.44
C GLU A 253 -17.33 -8.63 0.34
N TYR A 254 -16.09 -9.01 0.06
CA TYR A 254 -15.78 -10.22 -0.68
C TYR A 254 -15.87 -11.39 0.29
N VAL A 255 -16.90 -12.22 0.12
CA VAL A 255 -17.00 -13.52 0.81
C VAL A 255 -16.06 -14.48 0.06
N LEU A 256 -15.04 -14.97 0.75
CA LEU A 256 -14.34 -16.19 0.38
C LEU A 256 -15.14 -17.34 0.98
N ASP A 257 -15.69 -18.21 0.13
CA ASP A 257 -16.50 -19.35 0.57
C ASP A 257 -15.67 -20.34 1.40
N ASP A 258 -16.28 -20.79 2.50
CA ASP A 258 -15.77 -21.76 3.46
C ASP A 258 -15.59 -23.16 2.84
N ALA A 259 -14.46 -23.80 3.15
CA ALA A 259 -14.28 -25.23 2.96
C ALA A 259 -14.75 -25.95 4.23
N THR A 260 -15.78 -26.78 4.07
CA THR A 260 -16.43 -27.60 5.10
C THR A 260 -15.46 -28.55 5.81
N SER A 261 -15.39 -28.45 7.14
CA SER A 261 -14.79 -29.46 8.02
C SER A 261 -15.84 -30.51 8.41
N ILE A 262 -15.50 -31.77 8.17
CA ILE A 262 -16.20 -32.97 8.65
C ILE A 262 -15.86 -33.11 10.14
N ILE A 263 -16.89 -33.22 11.00
CA ILE A 263 -16.77 -33.59 12.41
C ILE A 263 -17.42 -34.98 12.51
N ASP A 264 -16.64 -35.95 12.99
CA ASP A 264 -17.14 -37.24 13.46
C ASP A 264 -17.54 -37.06 14.93
N ASP A 265 -18.83 -37.25 15.21
CA ASP A 265 -19.41 -37.44 16.54
C ASP A 265 -19.29 -38.93 16.90
N ASP A 266 -18.90 -39.23 18.15
CA ASP A 266 -19.23 -40.48 18.85
C ASP A 266 -19.24 -40.19 20.37
N ASP A 267 -20.45 -40.21 20.95
CA ASP A 267 -20.92 -41.06 22.07
C ASP A 267 -19.98 -41.32 23.28
N GLU A 268 -20.41 -41.48 24.54
CA GLU A 268 -21.67 -41.44 25.29
C GLU A 268 -21.27 -41.62 26.78
N ASP A 269 -22.20 -41.29 27.68
CA ASP A 269 -22.45 -41.89 29.00
C ASP A 269 -21.53 -41.71 30.22
N GLY A 270 -22.13 -41.11 31.28
CA GLY A 270 -22.68 -41.96 32.35
C GLY A 270 -22.32 -41.63 33.80
N ASN A 271 -23.35 -41.28 34.59
CA ASN A 271 -23.53 -41.52 36.04
C ASN A 271 -22.54 -40.86 37.04
N SER A 272 -22.88 -40.57 38.30
CA SER A 272 -24.08 -40.73 39.13
C SER A 272 -23.96 -39.79 40.33
N SER A 273 -25.12 -39.48 40.91
CA SER A 273 -25.34 -38.91 42.24
C SER A 273 -24.48 -39.51 43.36
N ASP A 274 -24.11 -38.69 44.34
CA ASP A 274 -24.23 -39.05 45.76
C ASP A 274 -24.35 -37.80 46.64
N GLU A 275 -25.22 -37.93 47.64
CA GLU A 275 -25.60 -36.97 48.67
C GLU A 275 -24.48 -36.75 49.68
N TYR A 276 -24.35 -35.54 50.23
CA TYR A 276 -23.72 -35.37 51.54
C TYR A 276 -24.34 -34.19 52.32
N ASP A 277 -24.83 -34.54 53.51
CA ASP A 277 -25.32 -33.71 54.61
C ASP A 277 -24.13 -33.27 55.48
N GLY A 278 -24.17 -32.05 56.03
CA GLY A 278 -23.14 -31.60 56.96
C GLY A 278 -23.13 -30.11 57.27
N THR A 279 -23.94 -29.73 58.26
CA THR A 279 -23.63 -28.79 59.37
C THR A 279 -23.07 -27.41 59.07
N THR A 280 -23.90 -26.42 59.37
CA THR A 280 -23.57 -25.01 59.64
C THR A 280 -22.72 -24.86 60.90
N GLU A 281 -21.51 -24.30 60.76
CA GLU A 281 -20.78 -23.66 61.86
C GLU A 281 -20.68 -22.14 61.57
N GLU A 282 -21.01 -21.35 62.59
CA GLU A 282 -20.90 -19.89 62.61
C GLU A 282 -19.42 -19.54 62.84
N GLU A 283 -18.77 -18.92 61.86
CA GLU A 283 -17.44 -18.33 62.04
C GLU A 283 -17.57 -16.85 62.44
N GLU A 284 -16.89 -16.51 63.53
CA GLU A 284 -16.73 -15.16 64.06
C GLU A 284 -15.77 -14.35 63.18
N ASP A 285 -16.23 -13.20 62.68
CA ASP A 285 -15.43 -12.22 61.94
C ASP A 285 -14.31 -11.63 62.82
N MET A 286 -13.08 -12.15 62.67
CA MET A 286 -11.87 -11.40 63.00
C MET A 286 -11.39 -10.67 61.74
N GLU A 287 -11.41 -9.33 61.79
CA GLU A 287 -10.77 -8.47 60.80
C GLU A 287 -9.24 -8.72 60.81
N GLU A 288 -8.76 -9.67 60.02
CA GLU A 288 -7.35 -9.80 59.67
C GLU A 288 -6.97 -8.65 58.70
N GLU A 289 -5.92 -7.90 59.03
CA GLU A 289 -5.31 -6.96 58.09
C GLU A 289 -4.88 -7.70 56.80
N PRO A 290 -5.15 -7.15 55.60
CA PRO A 290 -4.90 -7.84 54.34
C PRO A 290 -3.40 -8.16 54.21
N SER A 291 -3.08 -9.46 54.27
CA SER A 291 -1.72 -9.96 54.08
C SER A 291 -1.45 -10.18 52.58
N LEU A 292 -0.32 -9.65 52.10
CA LEU A 292 0.12 -9.80 50.71
C LEU A 292 0.48 -11.26 50.42
N GLY A 293 -0.42 -11.99 49.76
CA GLY A 293 -0.14 -13.33 49.22
C GLY A 293 0.79 -13.29 48.00
N MET A 294 1.69 -14.27 47.85
CA MET A 294 2.63 -14.34 46.72
C MET A 294 2.39 -15.60 45.87
N GLY A 295 2.06 -15.43 44.59
CA GLY A 295 2.01 -16.51 43.60
C GLY A 295 3.25 -16.46 42.69
N CYS A 296 3.88 -17.61 42.42
CA CYS A 296 5.12 -17.68 41.65
C CYS A 296 5.00 -18.63 40.46
N ILE A 297 5.48 -18.20 39.28
CA ILE A 297 5.55 -19.01 38.07
C ILE A 297 7.01 -19.08 37.64
N GLY A 298 7.57 -20.29 37.56
CA GLY A 298 8.93 -20.52 37.07
C GLY A 298 8.97 -20.46 35.54
N LEU A 299 9.96 -19.75 34.96
CA LEU A 299 10.25 -19.81 33.53
C LEU A 299 11.66 -20.38 33.33
N LYS A 300 11.79 -21.39 32.50
CA LYS A 300 13.08 -21.94 32.11
C LYS A 300 13.46 -21.37 30.73
N LEU A 301 14.64 -20.75 30.64
CA LEU A 301 15.25 -20.41 29.36
C LEU A 301 15.87 -21.69 28.77
N ASP A 302 15.78 -21.89 27.46
CA ASP A 302 16.17 -23.15 26.82
C ASP A 302 17.62 -23.60 27.06
N ASP A 303 17.85 -24.91 26.91
CA ASP A 303 19.05 -25.64 27.40
C ASP A 303 20.40 -25.24 26.71
N GLU A 304 20.39 -24.50 25.60
CA GLU A 304 21.62 -24.09 24.87
C GLU A 304 22.39 -22.91 25.52
N TRP A 305 21.88 -22.33 26.60
CA TRP A 305 22.64 -21.40 27.46
C TRP A 305 23.55 -22.20 28.41
N GLU A 306 24.48 -22.96 27.84
CA GLU A 306 25.28 -24.05 28.45
C GLU A 306 26.33 -23.65 29.53
N ASN A 307 26.11 -22.63 30.36
CA ASN A 307 27.05 -22.34 31.47
C ASN A 307 26.40 -22.05 32.83
N GLY A 308 25.17 -22.51 33.06
CA GLY A 308 24.51 -22.47 34.37
C GLY A 308 23.01 -22.31 34.20
N SER A 309 22.25 -23.05 34.99
CA SER A 309 20.78 -23.14 35.10
C SER A 309 20.08 -21.80 35.47
N ASN A 310 20.43 -20.71 34.79
CA ASN A 310 19.86 -19.39 35.01
C ASN A 310 18.48 -19.31 34.33
N GLY A 311 17.43 -19.68 35.07
CA GLY A 311 16.04 -19.46 34.66
C GLY A 311 15.59 -18.02 34.89
N LEU A 312 14.54 -17.57 34.20
CA LEU A 312 13.84 -16.34 34.56
C LEU A 312 12.64 -16.72 35.43
N ARG A 313 12.46 -16.10 36.59
CA ARG A 313 11.25 -16.36 37.39
C ARG A 313 10.31 -15.19 37.26
N LEU A 314 9.07 -15.42 36.83
CA LEU A 314 8.02 -14.41 36.79
C LEU A 314 7.12 -14.57 38.01
N GLN A 315 7.09 -13.54 38.84
CA GLN A 315 6.24 -13.46 40.02
C GLN A 315 5.17 -12.41 39.79
N LEU A 316 3.91 -12.78 40.00
CA LEU A 316 2.80 -11.82 40.00
C LEU A 316 2.63 -11.25 41.40
N VAL A 317 2.43 -9.94 41.49
CA VAL A 317 2.22 -9.22 42.74
C VAL A 317 0.72 -9.03 42.96
N TYR A 318 0.25 -9.42 44.15
CA TYR A 318 -1.16 -9.50 44.51
C TYR A 318 -1.39 -8.81 45.86
N ASP A 319 -2.50 -8.07 46.01
CA ASP A 319 -2.72 -7.18 47.18
C ASP A 319 -3.45 -7.82 48.37
N GLY A 320 -4.03 -9.02 48.22
CA GLY A 320 -4.92 -9.62 49.22
C GLY A 320 -6.38 -9.69 48.75
N ASP A 321 -6.85 -8.70 47.97
CA ASP A 321 -8.26 -8.47 47.59
C ASP A 321 -8.64 -9.08 46.23
N ASN A 322 -8.07 -10.23 45.91
CA ASN A 322 -8.28 -10.93 44.65
C ASN A 322 -7.84 -10.12 43.41
N LYS A 323 -6.80 -9.28 43.53
CA LYS A 323 -6.32 -8.45 42.42
C LYS A 323 -4.81 -8.54 42.21
N TYR A 324 -4.38 -8.72 40.96
CA TYR A 324 -2.98 -8.65 40.55
C TYR A 324 -2.65 -7.24 40.06
N TYR A 325 -1.67 -6.58 40.67
CA TYR A 325 -1.32 -5.18 40.37
C TYR A 325 -0.01 -5.04 39.63
N GLY A 326 0.81 -6.10 39.58
CA GLY A 326 2.09 -6.02 38.91
C GLY A 326 2.82 -7.34 38.82
N PHE A 327 4.08 -7.24 38.45
CA PHE A 327 4.97 -8.38 38.25
C PHE A 327 6.40 -8.07 38.66
N ARG A 328 7.17 -9.12 38.93
CA ARG A 328 8.63 -9.11 39.13
C ARG A 328 9.25 -10.23 38.31
N ILE A 329 10.32 -9.92 37.59
CA ILE A 329 11.16 -10.91 36.92
C ILE A 329 12.48 -11.00 37.68
N PHE A 330 12.86 -12.22 38.04
CA PHE A 330 14.13 -12.52 38.69
C PHE A 330 15.03 -13.31 37.75
N LEU A 331 16.34 -13.12 37.89
CA LEU A 331 17.32 -14.05 37.35
C LEU A 331 17.56 -15.11 38.42
N ASN A 332 17.15 -16.34 38.16
CA ASN A 332 17.39 -17.45 39.05
C ASN A 332 18.88 -17.77 39.02
N ASN A 333 19.56 -17.79 40.16
CA ASN A 333 20.96 -18.24 40.24
C ASN A 333 20.95 -19.64 40.89
N PRO A 334 21.04 -20.71 40.07
CA PRO A 334 20.83 -22.10 40.51
C PRO A 334 21.98 -22.65 41.36
N ASP A 335 23.17 -22.02 41.33
CA ASP A 335 24.39 -22.56 41.93
C ASP A 335 24.60 -22.11 43.38
N VAL A 336 23.58 -21.54 44.02
CA VAL A 336 23.71 -20.93 45.34
C VAL A 336 22.63 -21.46 46.28
N ASP A 337 22.74 -22.75 46.64
CA ASP A 337 22.01 -23.39 47.74
C ASP A 337 22.46 -22.90 49.15
N GLY A 338 22.92 -21.64 49.25
CA GLY A 338 23.38 -21.02 50.50
C GLY A 338 22.41 -19.94 50.97
N ASP A 339 21.87 -20.12 52.18
CA ASP A 339 20.83 -19.36 52.91
C ASP A 339 20.97 -17.82 53.02
N GLY A 340 21.35 -17.06 51.97
CA GLY A 340 21.62 -15.64 52.17
C GLY A 340 21.76 -14.69 50.98
N GLN A 341 21.64 -15.11 49.72
CA GLN A 341 21.60 -14.15 48.61
C GLN A 341 20.20 -14.02 48.01
N GLN A 342 19.66 -12.79 48.10
CA GLN A 342 18.35 -12.42 47.56
C GLN A 342 18.34 -12.54 46.04
N ASP A 343 17.29 -13.16 45.50
CA ASP A 343 17.01 -13.15 44.06
C ASP A 343 17.11 -11.71 43.52
N LYS A 344 17.97 -11.51 42.51
CA LYS A 344 18.13 -10.19 41.90
C LYS A 344 16.92 -9.92 41.01
N VAL A 345 16.05 -9.01 41.43
CA VAL A 345 14.98 -8.47 40.58
C VAL A 345 15.62 -7.82 39.36
N LEU A 346 15.36 -8.38 38.17
CA LEU A 346 15.77 -7.80 36.90
C LEU A 346 14.85 -6.65 36.49
N VAL A 347 13.54 -6.90 36.57
CA VAL A 347 12.51 -5.97 36.14
C VAL A 347 11.32 -6.12 37.09
N ALA A 348 10.72 -5.00 37.49
CA ALA A 348 9.43 -4.98 38.14
C ALA A 348 8.54 -3.95 37.42
N GLY A 349 7.25 -4.21 37.38
CA GLY A 349 6.28 -3.32 36.76
C GLY A 349 4.90 -3.46 37.36
N LEU A 350 4.07 -2.45 37.13
CA LEU A 350 2.66 -2.44 37.52
C LEU A 350 1.77 -2.56 36.28
N PHE A 351 0.64 -3.22 36.43
CA PHE A 351 -0.41 -3.23 35.41
C PHE A 351 -1.16 -1.89 35.42
N GLU A 352 -1.60 -1.42 34.24
CA GLU A 352 -2.38 -0.17 34.13
C GLU A 352 -3.72 -0.30 34.86
N LYS A 353 -4.29 -1.50 34.83
CA LYS A 353 -5.47 -1.88 35.61
C LYS A 353 -5.16 -3.17 36.36
N PRO A 354 -5.51 -3.27 37.64
CA PRO A 354 -5.37 -4.52 38.37
C PRO A 354 -6.25 -5.58 37.72
N ILE A 355 -5.69 -6.78 37.48
CA ILE A 355 -6.49 -7.91 36.99
C ILE A 355 -7.27 -8.43 38.17
N GLN A 356 -8.60 -8.38 38.07
CA GLN A 356 -9.46 -8.88 39.11
C GLN A 356 -9.63 -10.38 38.92
N ARG A 357 -9.05 -11.16 39.83
CA ARG A 357 -9.39 -12.56 40.01
C ARG A 357 -10.84 -12.60 40.50
N ARG A 358 -11.76 -13.13 39.71
CA ARG A 358 -13.07 -13.56 40.24
C ARG A 358 -12.84 -14.80 41.11
N ASP A 359 -13.91 -15.33 41.69
CA ASP A 359 -13.86 -16.50 42.58
C ASP A 359 -12.77 -17.50 42.13
N PRO A 360 -11.78 -17.84 42.99
CA PRO A 360 -10.74 -18.83 42.69
C PRO A 360 -11.28 -20.14 42.09
N ASN A 361 -12.54 -20.46 42.39
CA ASN A 361 -13.24 -21.64 41.87
C ASN A 361 -13.67 -21.48 40.41
N ASP A 362 -13.91 -20.27 39.91
CA ASP A 362 -14.48 -20.01 38.57
C ASP A 362 -13.47 -19.50 37.54
N GLU A 363 -12.28 -19.06 37.95
CA GLU A 363 -11.29 -18.48 37.02
C GLU A 363 -9.92 -19.17 37.03
N LEU A 364 -9.35 -19.31 35.83
CA LEU A 364 -7.97 -19.74 35.61
C LEU A 364 -7.14 -18.54 35.15
N ILE A 365 -5.98 -18.34 35.78
CA ILE A 365 -5.02 -17.32 35.34
C ILE A 365 -3.98 -17.99 34.45
N ASP A 366 -3.95 -17.61 33.19
CA ASP A 366 -2.89 -17.98 32.25
C ASP A 366 -1.87 -16.83 32.18
N CYS A 367 -0.60 -17.15 32.38
CA CYS A 367 0.47 -16.18 32.33
C CYS A 367 1.63 -16.69 31.47
N GLY A 368 2.16 -15.82 30.62
CA GLY A 368 3.25 -16.17 29.72
C GLY A 368 4.25 -15.04 29.52
N LEU A 369 5.50 -15.42 29.23
CA LEU A 369 6.54 -14.53 28.77
C LEU A 369 6.93 -14.96 27.35
N LYS A 370 6.62 -14.13 26.35
CA LYS A 370 6.82 -14.43 24.93
C LYS A 370 7.78 -13.45 24.31
N GLN A 371 8.83 -13.92 23.63
CA GLN A 371 9.69 -13.03 22.85
C GLN A 371 8.90 -12.46 21.67
N VAL A 372 9.10 -11.17 21.41
CA VAL A 372 8.45 -10.44 20.31
C VAL A 372 9.41 -10.36 19.13
N ILE A 373 8.98 -10.90 17.98
CA ILE A 373 9.79 -11.03 16.77
C ILE A 373 9.24 -10.12 15.68
N GLY A 374 10.02 -9.10 15.30
CA GLY A 374 9.68 -8.18 14.20
C GLY A 374 10.08 -8.69 12.82
N PHE A 375 9.27 -8.34 11.82
CA PHE A 375 9.56 -8.48 10.39
C PHE A 375 9.18 -7.21 9.63
N VAL A 376 9.96 -6.88 8.59
CA VAL A 376 9.72 -5.70 7.76
C VAL A 376 8.83 -6.08 6.57
N SER A 377 7.64 -5.47 6.53
CA SER A 377 6.60 -5.68 5.54
C SER A 377 6.27 -4.35 4.87
N CYS A 378 7.03 -3.99 3.84
CA CYS A 378 6.81 -2.74 3.10
C CYS A 378 7.25 -2.86 1.64
N ASP A 379 6.86 -1.88 0.80
CA ASP A 379 7.40 -1.78 -0.55
C ASP A 379 8.94 -1.59 -0.50
N LYS A 380 9.62 -2.09 -1.53
CA LYS A 380 11.08 -2.02 -1.68
C LYS A 380 11.61 -0.61 -1.62
N LYS A 381 10.86 0.39 -2.11
CA LYS A 381 11.28 1.79 -2.04
C LYS A 381 11.48 2.24 -0.59
N ASN A 382 10.57 1.83 0.29
CA ASN A 382 10.69 2.09 1.71
C ASN A 382 11.84 1.33 2.32
N SER A 383 12.02 0.06 1.94
CA SER A 383 13.19 -0.71 2.37
C SER A 383 14.51 -0.06 1.93
N TRP A 384 14.60 0.47 0.70
CA TRP A 384 15.80 1.18 0.25
C TRP A 384 16.05 2.45 1.07
N ALA A 385 15.00 3.24 1.33
CA ALA A 385 15.11 4.42 2.16
C ALA A 385 15.53 4.07 3.61
N THR A 386 14.88 3.11 4.26
CA THR A 386 15.22 2.74 5.64
C THR A 386 16.62 2.16 5.79
N MET A 387 17.11 1.46 4.76
CA MET A 387 18.45 0.86 4.73
C MET A 387 19.55 1.82 4.24
N GLY A 388 19.23 3.09 3.97
CA GLY A 388 20.20 4.06 3.46
C GLY A 388 20.71 3.75 2.05
N MET A 389 19.99 2.93 1.29
CA MET A 389 20.33 2.56 -0.09
C MET A 389 19.88 3.61 -1.09
N MET A 390 20.50 3.60 -2.27
CA MET A 390 20.05 4.42 -3.40
C MET A 390 18.61 4.05 -3.79
N ASP A 391 17.70 5.02 -3.76
CA ASP A 391 16.29 4.86 -4.14
C ASP A 391 16.13 4.73 -5.66
N SER A 392 16.62 3.63 -6.22
CA SER A 392 16.45 3.34 -7.63
C SER A 392 16.56 1.85 -7.97
N ALA A 393 15.57 1.38 -8.73
CA ALA A 393 15.64 0.08 -9.40
C ALA A 393 16.78 -0.02 -10.45
N SER A 394 17.41 1.11 -10.80
CA SER A 394 18.58 1.17 -11.68
C SER A 394 19.92 1.03 -10.94
N ALA A 395 19.96 1.06 -9.61
CA ALA A 395 21.19 0.83 -8.86
C ALA A 395 21.78 -0.55 -9.22
N ARG A 396 23.12 -0.61 -9.33
CA ARG A 396 23.83 -1.82 -9.78
C ARG A 396 23.68 -2.94 -8.76
N SER A 397 23.66 -2.66 -7.46
CA SER A 397 23.39 -3.61 -6.37
C SER A 397 22.18 -3.16 -5.56
N ASN A 398 20.99 -3.43 -6.07
CA ASN A 398 19.72 -2.92 -5.52
C ASN A 398 18.92 -3.95 -4.70
N CYS A 399 19.46 -5.15 -4.49
CA CYS A 399 18.84 -6.12 -3.59
C CYS A 399 19.00 -5.66 -2.14
N ILE A 400 17.91 -5.69 -1.38
CA ILE A 400 17.87 -5.34 0.06
C ILE A 400 18.41 -6.46 0.96
N PHE A 401 18.63 -7.66 0.41
CA PHE A 401 19.09 -8.82 1.16
C PHE A 401 20.54 -9.19 0.85
N CYS A 402 20.97 -9.16 -0.42
CA CYS A 402 22.34 -9.50 -0.80
C CYS A 402 23.04 -8.35 -1.53
N THR A 403 24.35 -8.52 -1.71
CA THR A 403 25.24 -7.54 -2.36
C THR A 403 25.40 -7.80 -3.87
N GLN A 404 24.67 -8.78 -4.42
CA GLN A 404 24.83 -9.23 -5.80
C GLN A 404 24.59 -8.09 -6.81
N PRO A 405 25.54 -7.86 -7.74
CA PRO A 405 25.33 -6.93 -8.84
C PRO A 405 24.30 -7.46 -9.83
N LYS A 406 23.38 -6.59 -10.25
CA LYS A 406 22.28 -6.85 -11.19
C LYS A 406 22.76 -7.38 -12.55
N SER A 407 23.97 -7.01 -12.98
CA SER A 407 24.61 -7.53 -14.18
C SER A 407 24.82 -9.05 -14.14
N THR A 408 24.94 -9.62 -12.93
CA THR A 408 25.20 -11.05 -12.72
C THR A 408 23.94 -11.87 -12.47
N TYR A 409 22.76 -11.26 -12.31
CA TYR A 409 21.51 -12.00 -12.05
C TYR A 409 21.13 -12.99 -13.16
N LYS A 410 21.67 -12.83 -14.38
CA LYS A 410 21.41 -13.77 -15.50
C LYS A 410 22.40 -14.93 -15.57
N THR A 411 23.41 -14.93 -14.72
CA THR A 411 24.55 -15.85 -14.85
C THR A 411 24.88 -16.52 -13.51
N ASN A 412 24.85 -15.79 -12.38
CA ASN A 412 25.10 -16.36 -11.05
C ASN A 412 23.81 -16.63 -10.28
N PHE A 413 23.12 -17.72 -10.65
CA PHE A 413 21.87 -18.24 -10.03
C PHE A 413 22.09 -18.67 -8.56
N PRO A 414 21.05 -18.87 -7.74
CA PRO A 414 21.23 -19.35 -6.36
C PRO A 414 21.54 -20.86 -6.32
N ASP A 415 22.30 -21.30 -5.31
CA ASP A 415 22.72 -22.72 -5.18
C ASP A 415 21.54 -23.70 -5.12
N TRP A 416 20.44 -23.31 -4.47
CA TRP A 416 19.27 -24.17 -4.38
C TRP A 416 18.65 -24.48 -5.76
N MET A 417 18.75 -23.57 -6.74
CA MET A 417 18.24 -23.82 -8.10
C MET A 417 19.11 -24.83 -8.86
N VAL A 418 20.43 -24.79 -8.65
CA VAL A 418 21.36 -25.77 -9.22
C VAL A 418 21.05 -27.15 -8.67
N GLN A 419 20.89 -27.25 -7.35
CA GLN A 419 20.52 -28.50 -6.68
C GLN A 419 19.16 -29.02 -7.16
N TYR A 420 18.14 -28.16 -7.19
CA TYR A 420 16.80 -28.52 -7.64
C TYR A 420 16.79 -29.04 -9.08
N ALA A 421 17.52 -28.37 -9.99
CA ALA A 421 17.65 -28.82 -11.38
C ALA A 421 18.29 -30.21 -11.48
N LYS A 422 19.35 -30.45 -10.71
CA LYS A 422 20.02 -31.76 -10.66
C LYS A 422 19.10 -32.86 -10.14
N GLU A 423 18.36 -32.60 -9.07
CA GLU A 423 17.44 -33.56 -8.44
C GLU A 423 16.27 -33.95 -9.36
N HIS A 424 15.83 -33.03 -10.23
CA HIS A 424 14.70 -33.25 -11.13
C HIS A 424 15.13 -33.57 -12.58
N GLY A 425 16.43 -33.76 -12.83
CA GLY A 425 16.95 -34.09 -14.15
C GLY A 425 16.77 -32.98 -15.19
N PHE A 426 16.70 -31.71 -14.76
CA PHE A 426 16.63 -30.58 -15.67
C PHE A 426 18.02 -30.23 -16.19
N GLU A 427 18.23 -30.42 -17.50
CA GLU A 427 19.42 -29.94 -18.19
C GLU A 427 19.26 -28.45 -18.51
N ASN A 428 20.14 -27.61 -17.96
CA ASN A 428 20.15 -26.18 -18.22
C ASN A 428 21.59 -25.69 -18.34
N GLU A 429 21.99 -25.33 -19.56
CA GLU A 429 23.34 -24.87 -19.89
C GLU A 429 23.79 -23.68 -19.02
N ARG A 430 22.86 -22.80 -18.62
CA ARG A 430 23.19 -21.64 -17.77
C ARG A 430 23.58 -22.08 -16.35
N LEU A 431 22.89 -23.08 -15.80
CA LEU A 431 23.23 -23.63 -14.47
C LEU A 431 24.52 -24.44 -14.53
N ALA A 432 24.74 -25.21 -15.59
CA ALA A 432 26.00 -25.91 -15.82
C ALA A 432 27.18 -24.93 -15.87
N ALA A 433 27.02 -23.79 -16.58
CA ALA A 433 28.03 -22.74 -16.64
C ALA A 433 28.33 -22.12 -15.26
N LYS A 434 27.32 -21.96 -14.38
CA LYS A 434 27.57 -21.52 -12.98
C LYS A 434 28.47 -22.51 -12.25
N VAL A 435 28.15 -23.81 -12.34
CA VAL A 435 28.90 -24.88 -11.66
C VAL A 435 30.33 -24.96 -12.18
N GLU A 436 30.51 -24.91 -13.50
CA GLU A 436 31.83 -24.90 -14.15
C GLU A 436 32.66 -23.68 -13.73
N ALA A 437 32.03 -22.51 -13.64
CA ALA A 437 32.68 -21.28 -13.22
C ALA A 437 32.98 -21.22 -11.71
N GLY A 438 32.51 -22.21 -10.92
CA GLY A 438 32.73 -22.26 -9.47
C GLY A 438 32.12 -21.07 -8.73
N TRP A 439 31.08 -20.45 -9.28
CA TRP A 439 30.47 -19.26 -8.68
C TRP A 439 29.67 -19.62 -7.43
N LYS A 440 29.92 -18.87 -6.36
CA LYS A 440 29.18 -18.96 -5.10
C LYS A 440 28.06 -17.93 -5.06
N ASP A 441 27.07 -18.17 -4.21
CA ASP A 441 26.06 -17.17 -3.89
C ASP A 441 26.74 -15.92 -3.27
N TYR A 442 26.27 -14.75 -3.68
CA TYR A 442 26.80 -13.49 -3.14
C TYR A 442 26.41 -13.33 -1.67
N PRO A 443 27.24 -12.67 -0.85
CA PRO A 443 26.97 -12.54 0.56
C PRO A 443 25.71 -11.72 0.81
N SER A 444 24.97 -12.14 1.83
CA SER A 444 23.88 -11.36 2.41
C SER A 444 24.42 -10.08 3.06
N ARG A 445 23.54 -9.08 3.25
CA ARG A 445 23.85 -7.79 3.88
C ARG A 445 23.90 -7.90 5.40
N CYS A 446 24.79 -8.75 5.90
CA CYS A 446 25.07 -8.97 7.31
C CYS A 446 26.59 -8.96 7.54
N GLY A 447 27.02 -8.93 8.81
CA GLY A 447 28.44 -8.87 9.17
C GLY A 447 29.16 -7.73 8.43
N GLU A 448 30.31 -8.02 7.82
CA GLU A 448 31.12 -7.04 7.06
C GLU A 448 30.43 -6.40 5.84
N HIS A 449 29.29 -6.96 5.44
CA HIS A 449 28.43 -6.53 4.34
C HIS A 449 27.12 -5.88 4.82
N SER A 450 26.95 -5.66 6.13
CA SER A 450 25.81 -4.89 6.65
C SER A 450 25.78 -3.49 6.06
N ASN A 451 24.59 -2.89 5.96
CA ASN A 451 24.50 -1.56 5.37
C ASN A 451 25.21 -0.49 6.20
N SER A 452 25.24 -0.64 7.53
CA SER A 452 25.92 0.29 8.44
C SER A 452 27.44 0.23 8.23
N ILE A 453 28.02 -0.98 8.11
CA ILE A 453 29.44 -1.15 7.80
C ILE A 453 29.76 -0.67 6.38
N MET A 454 28.90 -0.94 5.40
CA MET A 454 29.07 -0.43 4.04
C MET A 454 29.04 1.10 3.98
N PHE A 455 28.14 1.73 4.75
CA PHE A 455 28.08 3.19 4.86
C PHE A 455 29.33 3.76 5.54
N GLN A 456 29.80 3.15 6.64
CA GLN A 456 31.05 3.56 7.27
C GLN A 456 32.23 3.50 6.29
N LYS A 457 32.35 2.39 5.54
CA LYS A 457 33.38 2.24 4.50
C LYS A 457 33.23 3.31 3.40
N LEU A 458 32.01 3.69 3.04
CA LEU A 458 31.76 4.78 2.09
C LEU A 458 32.21 6.13 2.66
N GLU A 459 31.91 6.42 3.92
CA GLU A 459 32.36 7.64 4.60
C GLU A 459 33.89 7.72 4.63
N GLU A 460 34.56 6.61 4.96
CA GLU A 460 36.02 6.49 4.92
C GLU A 460 36.57 6.74 3.49
N ASP A 461 36.03 6.05 2.48
CA ASP A 461 36.45 6.17 1.07
C ASP A 461 36.19 7.58 0.50
N THR A 462 35.15 8.27 0.96
CA THR A 462 34.79 9.62 0.49
C THR A 462 35.40 10.74 1.35
N ASN A 463 36.16 10.38 2.40
CA ASN A 463 36.64 11.31 3.42
C ASN A 463 35.50 12.16 3.98
N ASN A 464 34.40 11.51 4.39
CA ASN A 464 33.14 12.12 4.84
C ASN A 464 32.57 13.12 3.81
N GLY A 465 32.64 12.77 2.53
CA GLY A 465 32.20 13.64 1.43
C GLY A 465 33.09 14.85 1.15
N ASN A 466 34.26 14.99 1.78
CA ASN A 466 35.19 16.11 1.52
C ASN A 466 35.92 15.98 0.18
N ASN A 467 36.03 14.76 -0.36
CA ASN A 467 36.64 14.53 -1.66
C ASN A 467 35.65 14.82 -2.80
N THR A 468 36.12 15.49 -3.85
CA THR A 468 35.34 15.70 -5.07
C THR A 468 35.62 14.57 -6.05
N TYR A 469 34.57 13.92 -6.52
CA TYR A 469 34.62 12.82 -7.49
C TYR A 469 33.77 13.16 -8.71
N SER A 470 34.13 12.64 -9.87
CA SER A 470 33.25 12.63 -11.04
C SER A 470 32.03 11.73 -10.81
N GLU A 471 30.96 11.91 -11.60
CA GLU A 471 29.77 11.05 -11.51
C GLU A 471 30.06 9.57 -11.79
N ASP A 472 31.02 9.29 -12.67
CA ASP A 472 31.45 7.92 -12.96
C ASP A 472 32.21 7.31 -11.77
N GLU A 473 33.13 8.05 -11.15
CA GLU A 473 33.82 7.62 -9.94
C GLU A 473 32.86 7.43 -8.76
N LEU A 474 31.92 8.36 -8.55
CA LEU A 474 30.88 8.21 -7.52
C LEU A 474 30.03 6.96 -7.77
N ARG A 475 29.68 6.69 -9.03
CA ARG A 475 28.91 5.49 -9.38
C ARG A 475 29.69 4.21 -9.02
N ASP A 476 30.98 4.18 -9.31
CA ASP A 476 31.82 3.01 -9.06
C ASP A 476 32.14 2.86 -7.55
N ILE A 477 32.37 3.96 -6.82
CA ILE A 477 32.46 3.97 -5.35
C ILE A 477 31.17 3.40 -4.75
N ARG A 478 30.01 3.94 -5.13
CA ARG A 478 28.70 3.47 -4.63
C ARG A 478 28.49 1.99 -4.91
N GLU A 479 28.91 1.47 -6.06
CA GLU A 479 28.82 0.04 -6.37
C GLU A 479 29.68 -0.81 -5.42
N ARG A 480 30.92 -0.40 -5.14
CA ARG A 480 31.81 -1.10 -4.19
C ARG A 480 31.21 -1.19 -2.77
N HIS A 481 30.40 -0.21 -2.37
CA HIS A 481 29.69 -0.18 -1.09
C HIS A 481 28.23 -0.65 -1.20
N GLY A 482 27.94 -1.55 -2.14
CA GLY A 482 26.62 -2.18 -2.26
C GLY A 482 25.47 -1.21 -2.49
N CYS A 483 25.74 -0.04 -3.08
CA CYS A 483 24.81 1.05 -3.32
C CYS A 483 24.15 1.64 -2.05
N VAL A 484 24.79 1.48 -0.89
CA VAL A 484 24.46 2.24 0.32
C VAL A 484 25.04 3.65 0.14
N ILE A 485 24.23 4.68 0.31
CA ILE A 485 24.62 6.09 0.06
C ILE A 485 24.27 7.03 1.21
N ASN A 486 23.43 6.60 2.13
CA ASN A 486 23.07 7.31 3.35
C ASN A 486 23.26 6.38 4.55
N LYS A 487 23.34 6.96 5.75
CA LYS A 487 23.32 6.21 7.01
C LYS A 487 22.03 5.38 7.08
N PRO A 488 22.05 4.08 7.36
CA PRO A 488 20.81 3.33 7.57
C PRO A 488 19.98 3.97 8.70
N LEU A 489 18.69 4.17 8.46
CA LEU A 489 17.74 4.66 9.48
C LEU A 489 17.37 3.55 10.47
N LEU A 490 17.40 2.31 9.98
CA LEU A 490 17.23 1.09 10.74
C LEU A 490 18.29 0.07 10.28
N ASP A 491 18.89 -0.63 11.23
CA ASP A 491 19.77 -1.75 10.95
C ASP A 491 18.93 -3.02 10.85
N ILE A 492 18.59 -3.40 9.62
CA ILE A 492 17.66 -4.50 9.34
C ILE A 492 18.44 -5.74 8.92
N HIS A 493 18.42 -6.78 9.76
CA HIS A 493 19.02 -8.06 9.39
C HIS A 493 18.32 -8.66 8.15
N PRO A 494 19.05 -9.23 7.17
CA PRO A 494 18.46 -9.75 5.94
C PRO A 494 17.33 -10.78 6.18
N SER A 495 17.42 -11.61 7.22
CA SER A 495 16.36 -12.58 7.55
C SER A 495 15.02 -11.94 7.95
N LYS A 496 15.00 -10.64 8.27
CA LYS A 496 13.79 -9.88 8.61
C LYS A 496 13.08 -9.29 7.40
N GLN A 497 13.68 -9.37 6.22
CA GLN A 497 13.12 -8.85 4.99
C GLN A 497 12.09 -9.82 4.42
N THR A 498 10.84 -9.37 4.26
CA THR A 498 9.77 -10.18 3.67
C THR A 498 9.65 -9.99 2.15
N PHE A 499 10.42 -9.04 1.59
CA PHE A 499 10.42 -8.71 0.15
C PHE A 499 9.12 -8.10 -0.38
N GLY A 500 8.28 -7.57 0.51
CA GLY A 500 6.98 -7.01 0.15
C GLY A 500 6.08 -8.10 -0.42
N ALA A 501 5.61 -9.03 0.41
CA ALA A 501 4.94 -10.26 -0.04
C ALA A 501 3.79 -9.97 -1.02
N LEU A 502 3.01 -8.91 -0.77
CA LEU A 502 2.00 -8.40 -1.70
C LEU A 502 2.62 -7.85 -2.99
N HIS A 503 3.54 -6.89 -2.83
CA HIS A 503 4.10 -6.12 -3.94
C HIS A 503 4.97 -6.96 -4.86
N ASN A 504 5.53 -8.07 -4.39
CA ASN A 504 6.32 -8.99 -5.18
C ASN A 504 5.43 -9.72 -6.20
N GLY A 505 4.40 -10.42 -5.72
CA GLY A 505 3.42 -11.10 -6.59
C GLY A 505 2.74 -10.15 -7.57
N ALA A 506 2.19 -9.04 -7.07
CA ALA A 506 1.56 -8.00 -7.89
C ALA A 506 2.52 -7.37 -8.90
N GLY A 507 3.78 -7.19 -8.52
CA GLY A 507 4.81 -6.64 -9.39
C GLY A 507 5.19 -7.60 -10.52
N LEU A 508 5.34 -8.90 -10.23
CA LEU A 508 5.58 -9.93 -11.23
C LEU A 508 4.42 -10.01 -12.23
N GLU A 509 3.17 -10.06 -11.75
CA GLU A 509 1.95 -10.05 -12.58
C GLU A 509 1.93 -8.84 -13.54
N ASN A 510 2.18 -7.64 -13.02
CA ASN A 510 2.17 -6.42 -13.82
C ASN A 510 3.35 -6.38 -14.82
N HIS A 511 4.55 -6.83 -14.44
CA HIS A 511 5.68 -6.94 -15.35
C HIS A 511 5.41 -7.96 -16.48
N PHE A 512 4.82 -9.11 -16.16
CA PHE A 512 4.47 -10.14 -17.12
C PHE A 512 3.47 -9.60 -18.15
N LYS A 513 2.35 -9.03 -17.66
CA LYS A 513 1.34 -8.38 -18.49
C LYS A 513 1.94 -7.28 -19.38
N ASN A 514 2.75 -6.38 -18.82
CA ASN A 514 3.36 -5.29 -19.58
C ASN A 514 4.35 -5.78 -20.65
N ASN A 515 5.06 -6.88 -20.39
CA ASN A 515 5.94 -7.49 -21.38
C ASN A 515 5.17 -8.12 -22.54
N ILE A 516 4.05 -8.81 -22.25
CA ILE A 516 3.16 -9.37 -23.28
C ILE A 516 2.53 -8.24 -24.10
N ASP A 517 1.99 -7.22 -23.43
CA ASP A 517 1.43 -6.03 -24.09
C ASP A 517 2.45 -5.36 -25.03
N GLY A 518 3.69 -5.18 -24.56
CA GLY A 518 4.78 -4.61 -25.35
C GLY A 518 5.24 -5.51 -26.50
N ARG A 519 5.20 -6.84 -26.33
CA ARG A 519 5.53 -7.82 -27.39
C ARG A 519 4.46 -7.83 -28.48
N LEU A 520 3.17 -7.82 -28.11
CA LEU A 520 2.05 -7.72 -29.05
C LEU A 520 2.07 -6.40 -29.81
N GLY A 521 2.36 -5.28 -29.13
CA GLY A 521 2.54 -3.98 -29.78
C GLY A 521 3.67 -3.95 -30.81
N LYS A 522 4.77 -4.71 -30.59
CA LYS A 522 5.84 -4.89 -31.58
C LYS A 522 5.37 -5.71 -32.79
N ILE A 523 4.61 -6.78 -32.57
CA ILE A 523 4.04 -7.59 -33.66
C ILE A 523 3.06 -6.75 -34.50
N ASP A 524 2.20 -5.97 -33.84
CA ASP A 524 1.28 -5.05 -34.49
C ASP A 524 2.00 -4.04 -35.41
N ALA A 525 3.20 -3.59 -35.01
CA ALA A 525 4.03 -2.67 -35.77
C ALA A 525 4.80 -3.31 -36.94
N LEU A 526 4.92 -4.64 -37.00
CA LEU A 526 5.61 -5.31 -38.12
C LEU A 526 4.77 -5.26 -39.40
N LYS A 527 5.45 -5.33 -40.55
CA LYS A 527 4.82 -5.60 -41.84
C LYS A 527 5.08 -7.04 -42.25
N THR A 528 4.02 -7.81 -42.38
CA THR A 528 4.08 -9.19 -42.92
C THR A 528 3.91 -9.19 -44.44
N ASN A 529 3.24 -8.19 -44.99
CA ASN A 529 3.14 -7.93 -46.42
C ASN A 529 3.47 -6.44 -46.68
N PRO A 530 4.32 -6.10 -47.67
CA PRO A 530 4.66 -4.72 -48.03
C PRO A 530 3.45 -3.81 -48.30
N GLU A 531 2.34 -4.38 -48.80
CA GLU A 531 1.11 -3.65 -49.12
C GLU A 531 0.24 -3.37 -47.89
N THR A 532 0.48 -4.07 -46.78
CA THR A 532 -0.32 -3.89 -45.56
C THR A 532 0.13 -2.63 -44.83
N VAL A 533 -0.81 -1.67 -44.69
CA VAL A 533 -0.60 -0.45 -43.92
C VAL A 533 -0.84 -0.73 -42.44
N THR A 534 0.19 -0.55 -41.61
CA THR A 534 0.07 -0.70 -40.16
C THR A 534 -0.75 0.44 -39.55
N TRP A 535 -1.26 0.25 -38.33
CA TRP A 535 -1.98 1.31 -37.63
C TRP A 535 -1.10 2.56 -37.39
N LEU A 536 0.16 2.36 -37.01
CA LEU A 536 1.10 3.46 -36.81
C LEU A 536 1.38 4.23 -38.10
N GLU A 537 1.40 3.57 -39.25
CA GLU A 537 1.49 4.24 -40.55
C GLU A 537 0.23 5.01 -40.91
N LYS A 538 -0.97 4.49 -40.58
CA LYS A 538 -2.22 5.27 -40.71
C LYS A 538 -2.19 6.54 -39.84
N VAL A 539 -1.66 6.43 -38.62
CA VAL A 539 -1.48 7.58 -37.72
C VAL A 539 -0.47 8.58 -38.29
N ALA A 540 0.66 8.11 -38.84
CA ALA A 540 1.66 8.94 -39.49
C ALA A 540 1.12 9.63 -40.76
N ASP A 541 0.36 8.90 -41.60
CA ASP A 541 -0.34 9.47 -42.77
C ASP A 541 -1.35 10.54 -42.33
N ALA A 542 -2.17 10.26 -41.32
CA ALA A 542 -3.10 11.23 -40.76
C ALA A 542 -2.38 12.48 -40.26
N GLN A 543 -1.23 12.33 -39.59
CA GLN A 543 -0.39 13.45 -39.17
C GLN A 543 0.10 14.26 -40.37
N GLY A 544 0.60 13.62 -41.43
CA GLY A 544 1.03 14.27 -42.68
C GLY A 544 -0.11 15.04 -43.35
N ARG A 545 -1.28 14.43 -43.48
CA ARG A 545 -2.48 15.03 -44.06
C ARG A 545 -2.99 16.20 -43.23
N CYS A 546 -2.97 16.10 -41.89
CA CYS A 546 -3.34 17.23 -41.03
C CYS A 546 -2.34 18.39 -41.15
N LYS A 547 -1.03 18.13 -41.26
CA LYS A 547 -0.02 19.18 -41.54
C LYS A 547 -0.31 19.88 -42.86
N GLN A 548 -0.61 19.12 -43.92
CA GLN A 548 -0.98 19.67 -45.23
C GLN A 548 -2.27 20.49 -45.18
N ILE A 549 -3.32 19.99 -44.51
CA ILE A 549 -4.59 20.70 -44.33
C ILE A 549 -4.35 21.99 -43.56
N LYS A 550 -3.61 21.95 -42.44
CA LYS A 550 -3.29 23.13 -41.62
C LYS A 550 -2.59 24.20 -42.47
N ALA A 551 -1.61 23.83 -43.28
CA ALA A 551 -0.89 24.76 -44.15
C ALA A 551 -1.77 25.35 -45.27
N THR A 552 -2.48 24.50 -46.01
CA THR A 552 -3.32 24.91 -47.15
C THR A 552 -4.52 25.74 -46.73
N THR A 553 -5.25 25.32 -45.68
CA THR A 553 -6.41 26.05 -45.15
C THR A 553 -6.02 27.37 -44.52
N LYS A 554 -4.86 27.47 -43.84
CA LYS A 554 -4.37 28.74 -43.29
C LYS A 554 -4.17 29.78 -44.39
N ARG A 555 -3.55 29.40 -45.50
CA ARG A 555 -3.37 30.29 -46.67
C ARG A 555 -4.73 30.74 -47.22
N ARG A 556 -5.65 29.80 -47.47
CA ARG A 556 -7.00 30.10 -47.98
C ARG A 556 -7.82 30.98 -47.04
N LEU A 557 -7.73 30.74 -45.72
CA LEU A 557 -8.39 31.55 -44.70
C LEU A 557 -7.90 32.99 -44.72
N THR A 558 -6.60 33.22 -44.87
CA THR A 558 -6.05 34.57 -45.01
C THR A 558 -6.66 35.29 -46.22
N THR A 559 -6.70 34.62 -47.37
CA THR A 559 -7.30 35.16 -48.61
C THR A 559 -8.80 35.44 -48.43
N LEU A 560 -9.57 34.51 -47.85
CA LEU A 560 -11.00 34.68 -47.62
C LEU A 560 -11.30 35.82 -46.62
N LYS A 561 -10.52 35.92 -45.54
CA LYS A 561 -10.65 37.02 -44.56
C LYS A 561 -10.36 38.37 -45.21
N GLN A 562 -9.36 38.47 -46.08
CA GLN A 562 -9.08 39.68 -46.85
C GLN A 562 -10.24 40.01 -47.80
N LYS A 563 -10.80 39.01 -48.51
CA LYS A 563 -11.97 39.21 -49.38
C LYS A 563 -13.19 39.69 -48.58
N ILE A 564 -13.47 39.08 -47.43
CA ILE A 564 -14.56 39.50 -46.53
C ILE A 564 -14.33 40.93 -46.05
N LYS A 565 -13.11 41.28 -45.63
CA LYS A 565 -12.77 42.64 -45.20
C LYS A 565 -12.99 43.66 -46.33
N LYS A 566 -12.60 43.33 -47.57
CA LYS A 566 -12.81 44.18 -48.75
C LYS A 566 -14.30 44.34 -49.08
N LEU A 567 -15.05 43.24 -49.09
CA LEU A 567 -16.52 43.27 -49.31
C LEU A 567 -17.22 44.07 -48.22
N GLN A 568 -16.82 43.92 -46.95
CA GLN A 568 -17.36 44.67 -45.83
C GLN A 568 -17.13 46.18 -46.00
N ALA A 569 -15.89 46.58 -46.36
CA ALA A 569 -15.59 47.98 -46.64
C ALA A 569 -16.44 48.56 -47.78
N ASN A 570 -16.66 47.79 -48.86
CA ASN A 570 -17.54 48.18 -49.95
C ASN A 570 -19.00 48.32 -49.49
N ILE A 571 -19.51 47.35 -48.71
CA ILE A 571 -20.86 47.37 -48.13
C ILE A 571 -21.06 48.62 -47.27
N ASP A 572 -20.11 48.90 -46.38
CA ASP A 572 -20.18 50.05 -45.48
C ASP A 572 -20.15 51.37 -46.27
N SER A 573 -19.29 51.47 -47.29
CA SER A 573 -19.26 52.63 -48.19
C SER A 573 -20.58 52.81 -48.95
N THR A 574 -21.15 51.74 -49.52
CA THR A 574 -22.43 51.81 -50.24
C THR A 574 -23.58 52.15 -49.29
N ARG A 575 -23.59 51.61 -48.06
CA ARG A 575 -24.60 51.93 -47.04
C ARG A 575 -24.57 53.42 -46.68
N ILE A 576 -23.37 53.97 -46.42
CA ILE A 576 -23.19 55.40 -46.16
C ILE A 576 -23.69 56.24 -47.34
N ASN A 577 -23.42 55.83 -48.58
CA ASN A 577 -23.90 56.55 -49.76
C ASN A 577 -25.43 56.50 -49.91
N VAL A 578 -26.06 55.35 -49.65
CA VAL A 578 -27.53 55.22 -49.61
C VAL A 578 -28.13 56.12 -48.54
N GLU A 579 -27.57 56.13 -47.34
CA GLU A 579 -28.05 56.99 -46.24
C GLU A 579 -27.90 58.48 -46.58
N ARG A 580 -26.74 58.89 -47.12
CA ARG A 580 -26.51 60.27 -47.59
C ARG A 580 -27.47 60.69 -48.69
N ALA A 581 -27.78 59.79 -49.63
CA ALA A 581 -28.71 60.05 -50.72
C ALA A 581 -30.18 60.13 -50.28
N LYS A 582 -30.53 59.48 -49.16
CA LYS A 582 -31.86 59.54 -48.54
C LYS A 582 -32.06 60.78 -47.66
N ASP A 583 -31.00 61.34 -47.11
CA ASP A 583 -31.06 62.56 -46.29
C ASP A 583 -31.39 63.78 -47.18
N PRO A 584 -32.59 64.38 -47.08
CA PRO A 584 -32.99 65.50 -47.93
C PRO A 584 -32.08 66.73 -47.80
N ARG A 585 -31.39 66.88 -46.66
CA ARG A 585 -30.49 68.00 -46.38
C ARG A 585 -29.10 67.83 -47.01
N ARG A 586 -28.73 66.60 -47.37
CA ARG A 586 -27.43 66.23 -47.94
C ARG A 586 -27.54 65.66 -49.36
N ARG A 587 -28.76 65.50 -49.86
CA ARG A 587 -29.07 65.02 -51.20
C ARG A 587 -28.59 66.04 -52.23
N PHE A 588 -27.69 65.62 -53.12
CA PHE A 588 -27.30 66.46 -54.26
C PHE A 588 -28.50 66.62 -55.20
N ALA A 589 -28.65 67.79 -55.83
CA ALA A 589 -29.77 68.13 -56.71
C ALA A 589 -29.97 67.13 -57.88
N SER A 590 -28.96 66.34 -58.23
CA SER A 590 -28.97 65.31 -59.27
C SER A 590 -29.33 63.90 -58.79
N THR A 591 -29.58 63.69 -57.49
CA THR A 591 -29.78 62.34 -56.93
C THR A 591 -31.26 61.95 -57.02
N THR A 592 -31.64 61.16 -58.02
CA THR A 592 -33.03 60.69 -58.22
C THR A 592 -33.37 59.51 -57.28
N ASP A 593 -34.65 59.18 -57.14
CA ASP A 593 -35.06 57.97 -56.41
C ASP A 593 -34.56 56.70 -57.09
N ASP A 594 -34.41 56.72 -58.43
CA ASP A 594 -33.78 55.65 -59.20
C ASP A 594 -32.31 55.45 -58.81
N CYS A 595 -31.56 56.52 -58.53
CA CYS A 595 -30.19 56.42 -58.02
C CYS A 595 -30.15 55.73 -56.65
N VAL A 596 -31.11 56.03 -55.77
CA VAL A 596 -31.22 55.37 -54.45
C VAL A 596 -31.56 53.88 -54.62
N HIS A 597 -32.52 53.55 -55.49
CA HIS A 597 -32.89 52.17 -55.81
C HIS A 597 -31.72 51.38 -56.39
N TYR A 598 -30.95 51.97 -57.30
CA TYR A 598 -29.75 51.35 -57.87
C TYR A 598 -28.71 51.03 -56.79
N MET A 599 -28.43 51.97 -55.88
CA MET A 599 -27.48 51.73 -54.78
C MET A 599 -27.99 50.68 -53.78
N GLN A 600 -29.30 50.61 -53.53
CA GLN A 600 -29.91 49.55 -52.71
C GLN A 600 -29.79 48.18 -53.38
N ALA A 601 -29.99 48.08 -54.71
CA ALA A 601 -29.78 46.85 -55.47
C ALA A 601 -28.31 46.41 -55.45
N GLN A 602 -27.37 47.37 -55.57
CA GLN A 602 -25.94 47.10 -55.46
C GLN A 602 -25.55 46.60 -54.06
N LEU A 603 -26.12 47.20 -53.00
CA LEU A 603 -25.93 46.72 -51.62
C LEU A 603 -26.46 45.31 -51.43
N ALA A 604 -27.66 45.00 -51.94
CA ALA A 604 -28.24 43.66 -51.90
C ALA A 604 -27.35 42.63 -52.63
N SER A 605 -26.79 43.00 -53.79
CA SER A 605 -25.83 42.19 -54.54
C SER A 605 -24.54 41.92 -53.75
N LEU A 606 -23.95 42.94 -53.12
CA LEU A 606 -22.75 42.78 -52.29
C LEU A 606 -23.00 41.91 -51.05
N LEU A 607 -24.17 42.05 -50.41
CA LEU A 607 -24.58 41.18 -49.30
C LEU A 607 -24.73 39.73 -49.76
N ALA A 608 -25.35 39.51 -50.93
CA ALA A 608 -25.48 38.19 -51.54
C ALA A 608 -24.12 37.58 -51.92
N GLU A 609 -23.13 38.38 -52.34
CA GLU A 609 -21.77 37.91 -52.62
C GLU A 609 -20.98 37.58 -51.32
N LYS A 610 -21.20 38.35 -50.24
CA LYS A 610 -20.51 38.15 -48.97
C LYS A 610 -20.87 36.81 -48.32
N GLU A 611 -22.14 36.44 -48.35
CA GLU A 611 -22.65 35.26 -47.66
C GLU A 611 -21.96 33.93 -48.05
N PRO A 612 -21.77 33.56 -49.33
CA PRO A 612 -21.03 32.36 -49.70
C PRO A 612 -19.55 32.42 -49.28
N VAL A 613 -18.90 33.59 -49.31
CA VAL A 613 -17.50 33.75 -48.87
C VAL A 613 -17.38 33.56 -47.35
N VAL A 614 -18.33 34.07 -46.57
CA VAL A 614 -18.39 33.86 -45.11
C VAL A 614 -18.62 32.39 -44.79
N ARG A 615 -19.55 31.73 -45.48
CA ARG A 615 -19.81 30.28 -45.33
C ARG A 615 -18.56 29.45 -45.66
N GLU A 616 -17.87 29.77 -46.75
CA GLU A 616 -16.62 29.12 -47.13
C GLU A 616 -15.50 29.36 -46.12
N CYS A 617 -15.38 30.59 -45.60
CA CYS A 617 -14.43 30.94 -44.56
C CYS A 617 -14.70 30.13 -43.28
N GLY A 618 -15.96 30.04 -42.85
CA GLY A 618 -16.38 29.22 -41.73
C GLY A 618 -16.05 27.74 -41.92
N LYS A 619 -16.30 27.18 -43.11
CA LYS A 619 -15.96 25.78 -43.44
C LYS A 619 -14.46 25.51 -43.36
N ASN A 620 -13.64 26.40 -43.94
CA ASN A 620 -12.17 26.26 -43.88
C ASN A 620 -11.63 26.46 -42.46
N LEU A 621 -12.26 27.32 -41.66
CA LEU A 621 -11.87 27.57 -40.27
C LEU A 621 -12.13 26.32 -39.42
N ARG A 622 -13.30 25.71 -39.57
CA ARG A 622 -13.64 24.43 -38.90
C ARG A 622 -12.65 23.33 -39.28
N LEU A 623 -12.31 23.22 -40.58
CA LEU A 623 -11.37 22.21 -41.07
C LEU A 623 -9.94 22.45 -40.54
N HIS A 624 -9.52 23.71 -40.47
CA HIS A 624 -8.23 24.10 -39.88
C HIS A 624 -8.17 23.72 -38.40
N ASN A 625 -9.20 24.08 -37.63
CA ASN A 625 -9.28 23.77 -36.20
C ASN A 625 -9.31 22.26 -35.95
N GLY A 626 -10.06 21.51 -36.75
CA GLY A 626 -10.09 20.04 -36.71
C GLY A 626 -8.71 19.42 -36.91
N ALA A 627 -7.98 19.85 -37.95
CA ALA A 627 -6.63 19.36 -38.22
C ALA A 627 -5.63 19.73 -37.11
N VAL A 628 -5.72 20.94 -36.54
CA VAL A 628 -4.85 21.37 -35.42
C VAL A 628 -5.11 20.55 -34.17
N ALA A 629 -6.38 20.30 -33.83
CA ALA A 629 -6.74 19.50 -32.67
C ALA A 629 -6.29 18.05 -32.82
N LEU A 630 -6.50 17.43 -34.00
CA LEU A 630 -6.08 16.07 -34.25
C LEU A 630 -4.55 15.92 -34.22
N LEU A 631 -3.78 16.89 -34.75
CA LEU A 631 -2.32 16.87 -34.62
C LEU A 631 -1.86 16.84 -33.17
N LYS A 632 -2.42 17.72 -32.33
CA LYS A 632 -2.10 17.74 -30.89
C LYS A 632 -2.45 16.42 -30.21
N ALA A 633 -3.54 15.78 -30.64
CA ALA A 633 -3.96 14.50 -30.09
C ALA A 633 -3.03 13.35 -30.55
N ILE A 634 -2.59 13.34 -31.82
CA ILE A 634 -1.60 12.38 -32.34
C ILE A 634 -0.25 12.55 -31.63
N GLU A 635 0.22 13.78 -31.42
CA GLU A 635 1.46 14.05 -30.68
C GLU A 635 1.41 13.49 -29.24
N LYS A 636 0.24 13.53 -28.60
CA LYS A 636 0.03 12.92 -27.28
C LYS A 636 -0.12 11.40 -27.35
N TYR A 637 -0.63 10.86 -28.46
CA TYR A 637 -0.94 9.45 -28.62
C TYR A 637 0.28 8.58 -28.36
N ASP A 638 1.46 8.96 -28.85
CA ASP A 638 2.71 8.18 -28.70
C ASP A 638 3.10 7.96 -27.24
N GLY A 639 2.87 8.94 -26.36
CA GLY A 639 3.08 8.81 -24.92
C GLY A 639 1.92 8.18 -24.16
N THR A 640 0.77 7.94 -24.81
CA THR A 640 -0.39 7.36 -24.13
C THR A 640 -0.29 5.84 -24.04
N LYS A 641 -0.87 5.29 -22.97
CA LYS A 641 -1.16 3.85 -22.84
C LYS A 641 -2.35 3.43 -23.73
N LYS A 642 -2.60 4.03 -24.89
CA LYS A 642 -3.62 3.52 -25.83
C LYS A 642 -3.02 2.41 -26.71
N PRO A 643 -3.78 1.37 -27.10
CA PRO A 643 -3.23 0.28 -27.89
C PRO A 643 -2.80 0.77 -29.27
N LYS A 644 -1.71 0.19 -29.77
CA LYS A 644 -1.00 0.55 -31.01
C LYS A 644 -1.31 -0.39 -32.17
N GLY A 645 -2.16 -1.38 -31.94
CA GLY A 645 -2.69 -2.28 -32.95
C GLY A 645 -3.74 -3.24 -32.40
N PRO A 646 -4.29 -4.12 -33.25
CA PRO A 646 -5.38 -5.02 -32.91
C PRO A 646 -5.00 -6.06 -31.86
N ALA A 647 -3.80 -6.65 -31.91
CA ALA A 647 -3.42 -7.69 -30.93
C ALA A 647 -3.22 -7.09 -29.54
N GLN A 648 -2.55 -5.93 -29.44
CA GLN A 648 -2.39 -5.23 -28.17
C GLN A 648 -3.74 -4.78 -27.59
N TRP A 649 -4.67 -4.31 -28.44
CA TRP A 649 -6.02 -3.97 -27.99
C TRP A 649 -6.79 -5.21 -27.52
N ALA A 650 -6.74 -6.30 -28.29
CA ALA A 650 -7.44 -7.55 -27.96
C ALA A 650 -6.95 -8.10 -26.63
N PHE A 651 -5.65 -8.03 -26.33
CA PHE A 651 -5.08 -8.44 -25.06
C PHE A 651 -5.66 -7.67 -23.87
N ARG A 652 -5.67 -6.35 -23.95
CA ARG A 652 -6.21 -5.52 -22.87
C ARG A 652 -7.70 -5.74 -22.67
N LYS A 653 -8.46 -5.87 -23.76
CA LYS A 653 -9.90 -6.09 -23.68
C LYS A 653 -10.24 -7.50 -23.19
N ALA A 654 -9.48 -8.50 -23.59
CA ALA A 654 -9.62 -9.87 -23.10
C ALA A 654 -9.40 -9.94 -21.58
N ILE A 655 -8.43 -9.19 -21.03
CA ILE A 655 -8.26 -9.07 -19.57
C ILE A 655 -9.51 -8.48 -18.90
N GLU A 656 -10.13 -7.45 -19.48
CA GLU A 656 -11.35 -6.85 -18.90
C GLU A 656 -12.60 -7.73 -19.01
N ILE A 657 -12.66 -8.59 -20.04
CA ILE A 657 -13.81 -9.47 -20.31
C ILE A 657 -13.71 -10.74 -19.49
N ALA A 658 -12.58 -11.45 -19.58
CA ALA A 658 -12.38 -12.74 -18.92
C ALA A 658 -11.88 -12.58 -17.48
N GLY A 659 -11.08 -11.54 -17.22
CA GLY A 659 -10.48 -11.26 -15.93
C GLY A 659 -11.12 -10.06 -15.22
N PRO A 660 -10.33 -9.28 -14.47
CA PRO A 660 -10.83 -8.14 -13.71
C PRO A 660 -10.80 -6.82 -14.49
N LYS A 661 -11.53 -5.83 -13.99
CA LYS A 661 -11.42 -4.45 -14.45
C LYS A 661 -10.09 -3.83 -14.02
N PHE A 662 -9.45 -3.09 -14.92
CA PHE A 662 -8.29 -2.27 -14.57
C PHE A 662 -8.69 -1.21 -13.53
N ASN A 663 -7.83 -1.00 -12.52
CA ASN A 663 -8.09 -0.01 -11.49
C ASN A 663 -7.84 1.41 -12.03
N PRO A 664 -8.83 2.33 -11.94
CA PRO A 664 -8.64 3.72 -12.33
C PRO A 664 -7.52 4.46 -11.63
N GLN A 665 -7.29 4.15 -10.36
CA GLN A 665 -6.35 4.84 -9.48
C GLN A 665 -4.88 4.64 -9.91
N PHE A 666 -4.54 3.47 -10.45
CA PHE A 666 -3.16 3.13 -10.83
C PHE A 666 -2.83 3.45 -12.30
N GLY A 667 -3.24 4.62 -12.78
CA GLY A 667 -2.82 5.11 -14.10
C GLY A 667 -3.27 4.25 -15.28
N GLY A 668 -4.39 3.55 -15.17
CA GLY A 668 -5.08 3.01 -16.34
C GLY A 668 -5.07 1.50 -16.49
N MET A 669 -3.94 0.86 -16.21
CA MET A 669 -3.68 -0.51 -16.65
C MET A 669 -3.09 -1.41 -15.59
N ASP A 670 -2.69 -0.89 -14.43
CA ASP A 670 -2.14 -1.75 -13.38
C ASP A 670 -3.27 -2.50 -12.68
N LEU A 671 -2.97 -3.74 -12.32
CA LEU A 671 -3.88 -4.64 -11.63
C LEU A 671 -3.47 -4.67 -10.16
N SER A 672 -4.47 -4.70 -9.26
CA SER A 672 -4.23 -5.12 -7.89
C SER A 672 -3.80 -6.58 -7.88
N HIS A 673 -3.21 -7.06 -6.79
CA HIS A 673 -2.75 -8.44 -6.71
C HIS A 673 -3.87 -9.48 -6.93
N ALA A 674 -5.03 -9.28 -6.30
CA ALA A 674 -6.19 -10.15 -6.51
C ALA A 674 -6.66 -10.15 -7.98
N HIS A 675 -6.59 -9.00 -8.63
CA HIS A 675 -6.90 -8.87 -10.05
C HIS A 675 -5.83 -9.55 -10.94
N GLY A 676 -4.55 -9.42 -10.61
CA GLY A 676 -3.47 -10.11 -11.32
C GLY A 676 -3.60 -11.64 -11.23
N LEU A 677 -3.96 -12.17 -10.06
CA LEU A 677 -4.27 -13.59 -9.88
C LEU A 677 -5.43 -14.06 -10.76
N LEU A 678 -6.55 -13.31 -10.78
CA LEU A 678 -7.70 -13.65 -11.63
C LEU A 678 -7.34 -13.61 -13.13
N MET A 679 -6.50 -12.64 -13.54
CA MET A 679 -5.99 -12.58 -14.92
C MET A 679 -5.18 -13.84 -15.26
N LEU A 680 -4.31 -14.30 -14.36
CA LEU A 680 -3.49 -15.50 -14.59
C LEU A 680 -4.31 -16.79 -14.56
N GLU A 681 -5.32 -16.87 -13.69
CA GLU A 681 -6.28 -17.99 -13.66
C GLU A 681 -7.03 -18.13 -14.98
N LYS A 682 -7.38 -16.99 -15.60
CA LYS A 682 -8.12 -16.89 -16.86
C LYS A 682 -7.22 -16.78 -18.09
N TRP A 683 -5.95 -17.14 -17.97
CA TRP A 683 -4.96 -16.90 -19.03
C TRP A 683 -5.26 -17.61 -20.34
N SER A 684 -5.72 -18.87 -20.30
CA SER A 684 -6.03 -19.63 -21.52
C SER A 684 -7.23 -19.04 -22.27
N GLU A 685 -8.25 -18.53 -21.56
CA GLU A 685 -9.38 -17.81 -22.15
C GLU A 685 -8.91 -16.50 -22.82
N ILE A 686 -8.04 -15.75 -22.12
CA ILE A 686 -7.42 -14.52 -22.63
C ILE A 686 -6.62 -14.83 -23.90
N MET A 687 -5.78 -15.87 -23.88
CA MET A 687 -5.00 -16.31 -25.04
C MET A 687 -5.89 -16.61 -26.25
N ALA A 688 -6.97 -17.37 -26.06
CA ALA A 688 -7.89 -17.72 -27.14
C ALA A 688 -8.53 -16.47 -27.77
N MET A 689 -8.89 -15.45 -26.97
CA MET A 689 -9.40 -14.18 -27.47
C MET A 689 -8.35 -13.39 -28.26
N VAL A 690 -7.11 -13.33 -27.76
CA VAL A 690 -6.01 -12.57 -28.38
C VAL A 690 -5.57 -13.17 -29.70
N CYS A 691 -5.54 -14.50 -29.81
CA CYS A 691 -5.18 -15.18 -31.06
C CYS A 691 -6.20 -14.89 -32.19
N GLY A 692 -7.44 -14.55 -31.83
CA GLY A 692 -8.47 -14.08 -32.75
C GLY A 692 -8.21 -12.68 -33.35
N ALA A 693 -7.15 -11.97 -32.92
CA ALA A 693 -6.88 -10.62 -33.37
C ALA A 693 -6.54 -10.50 -34.87
N TYR A 694 -6.02 -11.58 -35.43
CA TYR A 694 -5.69 -11.71 -36.85
C TYR A 694 -6.30 -12.99 -37.40
N LYS A 695 -6.63 -13.00 -38.69
CA LYS A 695 -7.19 -14.18 -39.35
C LYS A 695 -6.11 -15.27 -39.50
N PRO A 696 -6.47 -16.56 -39.40
CA PRO A 696 -5.58 -17.65 -39.76
C PRO A 696 -5.01 -17.45 -41.19
N GLY A 697 -3.71 -17.68 -41.35
CA GLY A 697 -2.98 -17.44 -42.59
C GLY A 697 -2.38 -16.03 -42.75
N ASP A 698 -2.72 -15.07 -41.88
CA ASP A 698 -1.93 -13.83 -41.74
C ASP A 698 -0.63 -14.18 -41.00
N GLY A 699 0.53 -13.77 -41.54
CA GLY A 699 1.81 -13.99 -40.85
C GLY A 699 1.82 -13.43 -39.41
N LYS A 700 1.01 -12.42 -39.11
CA LYS A 700 0.88 -11.89 -37.73
C LYS A 700 0.11 -12.83 -36.81
N HIS A 701 -0.85 -13.59 -37.34
CA HIS A 701 -1.62 -14.55 -36.54
C HIS A 701 -0.70 -15.59 -35.89
N GLU A 702 0.21 -16.19 -36.67
CA GLU A 702 1.19 -17.15 -36.17
C GLU A 702 2.15 -16.53 -35.15
N MET A 703 2.57 -15.28 -35.36
CA MET A 703 3.43 -14.57 -34.42
C MET A 703 2.73 -14.26 -33.10
N VAL A 704 1.44 -13.88 -33.14
CA VAL A 704 0.62 -13.65 -31.95
C VAL A 704 0.37 -14.97 -31.22
N ALA A 705 -0.05 -16.02 -31.92
CA ALA A 705 -0.26 -17.35 -31.34
C ALA A 705 1.00 -17.85 -30.63
N LYS A 706 2.15 -17.86 -31.30
CA LYS A 706 3.43 -18.24 -30.71
C LYS A 706 3.83 -17.37 -29.51
N ALA A 707 3.50 -16.08 -29.52
CA ALA A 707 3.79 -15.21 -28.39
C ALA A 707 2.90 -15.53 -27.18
N MET A 708 1.62 -15.84 -27.40
CA MET A 708 0.68 -16.19 -26.34
C MET A 708 0.90 -17.60 -25.80
N GLU A 709 1.15 -18.59 -26.67
CA GLU A 709 1.50 -19.97 -26.27
C GLU A 709 2.75 -19.97 -25.38
N GLY A 710 3.83 -19.29 -25.82
CA GLY A 710 5.02 -19.17 -25.00
C GLY A 710 4.72 -18.49 -23.65
N SER A 711 3.84 -17.50 -23.63
CA SER A 711 3.49 -16.81 -22.38
C SER A 711 2.76 -17.68 -21.36
N GLU A 712 2.02 -18.70 -21.81
CA GLU A 712 1.32 -19.65 -20.92
C GLU A 712 2.30 -20.43 -20.05
N GLU A 713 3.50 -20.75 -20.58
CA GLU A 713 4.58 -21.41 -19.83
C GLU A 713 5.09 -20.59 -18.64
N ILE A 714 4.83 -19.27 -18.62
CA ILE A 714 5.09 -18.40 -17.46
C ILE A 714 3.82 -18.23 -16.63
N ALA A 715 2.68 -17.95 -17.27
CA ALA A 715 1.44 -17.61 -16.59
C ALA A 715 0.95 -18.72 -15.65
N THR A 716 0.98 -19.98 -16.08
CA THR A 716 0.52 -21.12 -15.30
C THR A 716 1.33 -21.32 -14.01
N PRO A 717 2.68 -21.45 -14.04
CA PRO A 717 3.45 -21.56 -12.80
C PRO A 717 3.43 -20.27 -11.98
N LEU A 718 3.35 -19.09 -12.60
CA LEU A 718 3.22 -17.81 -11.89
C LEU A 718 1.92 -17.73 -11.07
N PHE A 719 0.79 -18.20 -11.62
CA PHE A 719 -0.48 -18.28 -10.89
C PHE A 719 -0.36 -19.18 -9.66
N LYS A 720 0.16 -20.40 -9.85
CA LYS A 720 0.30 -21.38 -8.77
C LYS A 720 1.25 -20.88 -7.69
N MET A 721 2.38 -20.31 -8.08
CA MET A 721 3.34 -19.67 -7.18
C MET A 721 2.70 -18.56 -6.35
N ASN A 722 2.06 -17.58 -7.00
CA ASN A 722 1.47 -16.44 -6.29
C ASN A 722 0.30 -16.87 -5.39
N LYS A 723 -0.50 -17.86 -5.80
CA LYS A 723 -1.53 -18.45 -4.95
C LYS A 723 -0.95 -19.08 -3.69
N LEU A 724 0.17 -19.80 -3.80
CA LEU A 724 0.89 -20.35 -2.64
C LEU A 724 1.45 -19.24 -1.76
N LEU A 725 2.15 -18.26 -2.34
CA LEU A 725 2.74 -17.13 -1.61
C LEU A 725 1.70 -16.29 -0.86
N LYS A 726 0.47 -16.21 -1.37
CA LYS A 726 -0.65 -15.53 -0.71
C LYS A 726 -1.22 -16.32 0.48
N SER A 727 -0.90 -17.60 0.64
CA SER A 727 -1.42 -18.43 1.73
C SER A 727 -0.93 -17.92 3.10
N GLN A 728 -1.86 -17.76 4.04
CA GLN A 728 -1.57 -17.43 5.44
C GLN A 728 -1.32 -18.67 6.30
N LYS A 729 -1.44 -19.88 5.73
CA LYS A 729 -1.22 -21.14 6.45
C LYS A 729 0.28 -21.41 6.60
N LYS A 730 0.63 -22.18 7.63
CA LYS A 730 1.98 -22.74 7.77
C LYS A 730 2.35 -23.57 6.54
N TRP A 731 3.59 -23.41 6.12
CA TRP A 731 4.16 -24.13 5.00
C TRP A 731 4.74 -25.47 5.46
N ASN A 732 4.43 -26.52 4.71
CA ASN A 732 5.07 -27.83 4.84
C ASN A 732 6.15 -28.00 3.76
N ASP A 733 6.99 -29.03 3.89
CA ASP A 733 8.11 -29.25 2.98
C ASP A 733 7.68 -29.54 1.54
N GLU A 734 6.53 -30.21 1.38
CA GLU A 734 5.92 -30.46 0.07
C GLU A 734 5.60 -29.15 -0.68
N LYS A 735 4.85 -28.23 -0.06
CA LYS A 735 4.54 -26.92 -0.65
C LYS A 735 5.78 -26.07 -0.90
N ILE A 736 6.81 -26.20 -0.05
CA ILE A 736 8.09 -25.52 -0.27
C ILE A 736 8.78 -26.06 -1.52
N ASN A 737 8.76 -27.38 -1.73
CA ASN A 737 9.29 -27.99 -2.93
C ASN A 737 8.49 -27.59 -4.19
N GLU A 738 7.16 -27.53 -4.10
CA GLU A 738 6.31 -27.00 -5.17
C GLU A 738 6.67 -25.55 -5.51
N LEU A 739 6.83 -24.69 -4.50
CA LEU A 739 7.23 -23.30 -4.67
C LEU A 739 8.58 -23.20 -5.40
N LYS A 740 9.59 -23.98 -4.97
CA LYS A 740 10.90 -24.03 -5.65
C LYS A 740 10.74 -24.40 -7.13
N GLY A 741 9.91 -25.39 -7.44
CA GLY A 741 9.57 -25.77 -8.81
C GLY A 741 8.94 -24.63 -9.61
N TYR A 742 7.93 -23.97 -9.06
CA TYR A 742 7.30 -22.84 -9.74
C TYR A 742 8.26 -21.65 -9.92
N CYS A 743 9.05 -21.31 -8.91
CA CYS A 743 10.07 -20.25 -9.02
C CYS A 743 11.11 -20.59 -10.10
N TYR A 744 11.58 -21.84 -10.17
CA TYR A 744 12.49 -22.32 -11.21
C TYR A 744 11.88 -22.13 -12.61
N HIS A 745 10.66 -22.63 -12.84
CA HIS A 745 10.00 -22.53 -14.13
C HIS A 745 9.71 -21.08 -14.54
N VAL A 746 9.13 -20.28 -13.64
CA VAL A 746 8.87 -18.86 -13.89
C VAL A 746 10.17 -18.16 -14.28
N PHE A 747 11.24 -18.33 -13.50
CA PHE A 747 12.49 -17.61 -13.73
C PHE A 747 13.13 -17.94 -15.08
N PHE A 748 13.32 -19.23 -15.40
CA PHE A 748 13.99 -19.61 -16.66
C PHE A 748 13.13 -19.32 -17.88
N LYS A 749 11.82 -19.62 -17.84
CA LYS A 749 10.91 -19.29 -18.95
C LYS A 749 10.81 -17.79 -19.17
N TRP A 750 10.87 -16.99 -18.10
CA TRP A 750 10.93 -15.54 -18.22
C TRP A 750 12.15 -15.06 -19.01
N LEU A 751 13.33 -15.61 -18.70
CA LEU A 751 14.56 -15.27 -19.41
C LEU A 751 14.52 -15.71 -20.89
N ASP A 752 13.88 -16.83 -21.20
CA ASP A 752 13.82 -17.36 -22.56
C ASP A 752 12.81 -16.60 -23.43
N ILE A 753 11.68 -16.20 -22.85
CA ILE A 753 10.60 -15.49 -23.55
C ILE A 753 10.89 -13.99 -23.63
N PHE A 754 11.58 -13.43 -22.63
CA PHE A 754 11.95 -12.01 -22.55
C PHE A 754 13.47 -11.77 -22.41
N PRO A 755 14.31 -12.28 -23.34
CA PRO A 755 15.76 -12.30 -23.18
C PRO A 755 16.39 -10.90 -23.12
N LYS A 756 15.73 -9.90 -23.72
CA LYS A 756 16.18 -8.50 -23.71
C LYS A 756 15.90 -7.79 -22.38
N GLN A 757 14.98 -8.30 -21.56
CA GLN A 757 14.70 -7.71 -20.26
C GLN A 757 15.80 -8.13 -19.27
N GLY A 758 16.34 -7.18 -18.52
CA GLY A 758 17.19 -7.51 -17.37
C GLY A 758 16.37 -8.17 -16.26
N VAL A 759 17.01 -8.94 -15.38
CA VAL A 759 16.34 -9.41 -14.16
C VAL A 759 16.08 -8.18 -13.27
N PHE A 760 14.81 -7.91 -13.00
CA PHE A 760 14.40 -6.82 -12.14
C PHE A 760 14.33 -7.29 -10.68
N PRO A 761 14.34 -6.39 -9.69
CA PRO A 761 14.51 -6.76 -8.28
C PRO A 761 13.50 -7.78 -7.76
N LYS A 762 12.24 -7.71 -8.20
CA LYS A 762 11.20 -8.67 -7.74
C LYS A 762 11.42 -10.08 -8.29
N LEU A 763 11.86 -10.19 -9.55
CA LEU A 763 12.25 -11.48 -10.13
C LEU A 763 13.49 -12.07 -9.46
N HIS A 764 14.43 -11.22 -9.03
CA HIS A 764 15.58 -11.65 -8.23
C HIS A 764 15.16 -12.14 -6.84
N ASP A 765 14.35 -11.38 -6.08
CA ASP A 765 13.90 -11.85 -4.75
C ASP A 765 13.16 -13.19 -4.83
N MET A 766 12.27 -13.34 -5.82
CA MET A 766 11.52 -14.57 -6.07
C MET A 766 12.43 -15.77 -6.27
N ALA A 767 13.55 -15.59 -6.97
CA ALA A 767 14.46 -16.67 -7.26
C ALA A 767 15.49 -16.90 -6.13
N TRP A 768 16.02 -15.86 -5.48
CA TRP A 768 17.11 -16.02 -4.51
C TRP A 768 16.62 -16.15 -3.08
N HIS A 769 15.67 -15.31 -2.66
CA HIS A 769 15.46 -15.05 -1.24
C HIS A 769 14.14 -15.58 -0.70
N ILE A 770 13.06 -15.50 -1.48
CA ILE A 770 11.74 -15.97 -1.03
C ILE A 770 11.79 -17.47 -0.67
N PRO A 771 12.32 -18.40 -1.50
CA PRO A 771 12.38 -19.81 -1.14
C PRO A 771 13.20 -20.08 0.13
N GLN A 772 14.29 -19.35 0.35
CA GLN A 772 15.11 -19.45 1.56
C GLN A 772 14.33 -18.99 2.79
N PHE A 773 13.69 -17.82 2.70
CA PHE A 773 12.85 -17.27 3.77
C PHE A 773 11.73 -18.23 4.17
N VAL A 774 10.98 -18.74 3.20
CA VAL A 774 9.87 -19.69 3.44
C VAL A 774 10.39 -21.00 4.02
N THR A 775 11.53 -21.49 3.55
CA THR A 775 12.16 -22.69 4.11
C THR A 775 12.50 -22.52 5.59
N HIS A 776 13.02 -21.35 5.96
CA HIS A 776 13.45 -21.05 7.32
C HIS A 776 12.26 -20.82 8.26
N PHE A 777 11.36 -19.89 7.93
CA PHE A 777 10.28 -19.48 8.83
C PHE A 777 8.97 -20.24 8.65
N LYS A 778 8.81 -21.02 7.57
CA LYS A 778 7.58 -21.74 7.21
C LYS A 778 6.32 -20.85 7.12
N MET A 779 6.51 -19.56 6.84
CA MET A 779 5.44 -18.57 6.67
C MET A 779 5.79 -17.59 5.53
N TYR A 780 4.77 -16.99 4.90
CA TYR A 780 4.97 -15.89 3.94
C TYR A 780 3.73 -15.01 3.78
N GLY A 781 2.59 -15.56 3.33
CA GLY A 781 1.41 -14.74 3.01
C GLY A 781 0.79 -14.02 4.21
N ILE A 782 1.00 -14.53 5.44
CA ILE A 782 0.60 -13.84 6.67
C ILE A 782 1.42 -12.56 6.93
N LEU A 783 2.58 -12.39 6.29
CA LEU A 783 3.41 -11.19 6.31
C LEU A 783 3.03 -10.20 5.21
N SER A 784 1.92 -10.42 4.51
CA SER A 784 1.47 -9.54 3.42
C SER A 784 1.07 -8.15 3.91
N GLU A 785 1.41 -7.14 3.11
CA GLU A 785 1.10 -5.71 3.31
C GLU A 785 -0.36 -5.37 2.95
N GLU A 786 -1.20 -6.32 2.51
CA GLU A 786 -2.57 -6.03 2.03
C GLU A 786 -3.42 -5.29 3.06
N SER A 787 -3.32 -5.65 4.34
CA SER A 787 -4.02 -4.92 5.40
C SER A 787 -3.51 -3.50 5.60
N MET A 788 -2.21 -3.28 5.39
CA MET A 788 -1.57 -1.98 5.51
C MET A 788 -2.03 -1.07 4.37
N GLU A 789 -2.01 -1.55 3.11
CA GLU A 789 -2.58 -0.82 1.97
C GLU A 789 -4.08 -0.53 2.17
N SER A 790 -4.82 -1.51 2.69
CA SER A 790 -6.26 -1.36 2.94
C SER A 790 -6.56 -0.32 4.02
N ARG A 791 -5.63 -0.07 4.94
CA ARG A 791 -5.74 0.98 5.96
C ARG A 791 -5.84 2.37 5.34
N HIS A 792 -5.26 2.59 4.16
CA HIS A 792 -5.38 3.86 3.43
C HIS A 792 -6.83 4.24 3.11
N ILE A 793 -7.71 3.26 2.89
CA ILE A 793 -9.15 3.54 2.68
C ILE A 793 -9.77 4.15 3.93
N VAL A 794 -9.38 3.62 5.11
CA VAL A 794 -9.81 4.15 6.42
C VAL A 794 -9.25 5.55 6.63
N HIS A 795 -7.95 5.77 6.35
CA HIS A 795 -7.31 7.09 6.41
C HIS A 795 -8.04 8.11 5.54
N LYS A 796 -8.27 7.82 4.27
CA LYS A 796 -8.99 8.71 3.34
C LYS A 796 -10.40 9.02 3.81
N LYS A 797 -11.12 8.03 4.35
CA LYS A 797 -12.48 8.22 4.88
C LYS A 797 -12.47 9.16 6.09
N LEU A 798 -11.58 8.92 7.06
CA LEU A 798 -11.45 9.77 8.24
C LEU A 798 -11.00 11.18 7.89
N ALA A 799 -9.99 11.32 7.02
CA ALA A 799 -9.52 12.61 6.54
C ALA A 799 -10.65 13.41 5.87
N ARG A 800 -11.48 12.74 5.06
CA ARG A 800 -12.66 13.37 4.43
C ARG A 800 -13.70 13.84 5.44
N ILE A 801 -13.97 13.06 6.49
CA ILE A 801 -14.93 13.45 7.54
C ILE A 801 -14.40 14.64 8.33
N LEU A 802 -13.10 14.63 8.64
CA LEU A 802 -12.49 15.61 9.52
C LEU A 802 -12.03 16.88 8.79
N ARG A 803 -12.01 16.91 7.45
CA ARG A 803 -11.58 18.08 6.65
C ARG A 803 -12.32 19.38 6.96
N PHE A 804 -13.48 19.29 7.59
CA PHE A 804 -14.30 20.44 7.95
C PHE A 804 -13.96 21.02 9.34
N MET A 805 -13.07 20.36 10.10
CA MET A 805 -12.56 20.91 11.35
C MET A 805 -11.61 22.08 11.05
N PRO A 806 -11.87 23.30 11.57
CA PRO A 806 -11.08 24.48 11.24
C PRO A 806 -9.68 24.44 11.89
N ASN A 807 -9.55 23.79 13.04
CA ASN A 807 -8.30 23.65 13.76
C ASN A 807 -7.60 22.35 13.34
N LYS A 808 -6.50 22.47 12.60
CA LYS A 808 -5.70 21.33 12.15
C LYS A 808 -5.15 20.48 13.30
N LYS A 809 -4.75 21.08 14.43
CA LYS A 809 -4.24 20.32 15.58
C LYS A 809 -5.34 19.41 16.14
N GLN A 810 -6.51 19.99 16.40
CA GLN A 810 -7.68 19.24 16.87
C GLN A 810 -8.15 18.20 15.84
N GLN A 811 -8.14 18.55 14.55
CA GLN A 811 -8.45 17.63 13.46
C GLN A 811 -7.59 16.36 13.55
N ASN A 812 -6.29 16.52 13.80
CA ASN A 812 -5.33 15.43 13.87
C ASN A 812 -5.40 14.63 15.16
N GLU A 813 -5.63 15.30 16.29
CA GLU A 813 -5.94 14.61 17.56
C GLU A 813 -7.17 13.72 17.39
N VAL A 814 -8.26 14.24 16.79
CA VAL A 814 -9.48 13.47 16.53
C VAL A 814 -9.25 12.37 15.49
N PHE A 815 -8.48 12.63 14.43
CA PHE A 815 -8.12 11.64 13.42
C PHE A 815 -7.40 10.46 14.07
N THR A 816 -6.39 10.76 14.87
CA THR A 816 -5.56 9.74 15.52
C THR A 816 -6.33 9.01 16.61
N ASN A 817 -7.10 9.72 17.44
CA ASN A 817 -7.98 9.09 18.43
C ASN A 817 -8.95 8.12 17.76
N ARG A 818 -9.56 8.49 16.63
CA ARG A 818 -10.44 7.58 15.88
C ARG A 818 -9.71 6.39 15.28
N LEU A 819 -8.45 6.55 14.85
CA LEU A 819 -7.64 5.42 14.40
C LEU A 819 -7.34 4.44 15.54
N GLN A 820 -7.12 4.96 16.75
CA GLN A 820 -6.83 4.18 17.95
C GLN A 820 -8.07 3.51 18.55
N VAL A 821 -9.28 4.05 18.36
CA VAL A 821 -10.52 3.44 18.87
C VAL A 821 -10.72 2.02 18.34
N TYR A 822 -10.32 1.75 17.09
CA TYR A 822 -10.36 0.40 16.51
C TYR A 822 -9.45 -0.62 17.21
N GLN A 823 -8.54 -0.16 18.07
CA GLN A 823 -7.58 -1.00 18.80
C GLN A 823 -7.97 -1.18 20.27
N LEU A 824 -9.06 -0.54 20.72
CA LEU A 824 -9.54 -0.71 22.07
C LEU A 824 -10.21 -2.09 22.20
N PRO A 825 -9.80 -2.93 23.17
CA PRO A 825 -10.43 -4.24 23.36
C PRO A 825 -11.95 -4.15 23.56
N GLU A 826 -12.42 -3.09 24.22
CA GLU A 826 -13.85 -2.82 24.43
C GLU A 826 -14.60 -2.60 23.11
N PHE A 827 -13.93 -2.07 22.08
CA PHE A 827 -14.53 -1.86 20.77
C PHE A 827 -14.81 -3.19 20.06
N GLU A 828 -13.98 -4.21 20.25
CA GLU A 828 -14.23 -5.54 19.67
C GLU A 828 -15.49 -6.17 20.26
N LYS A 829 -15.72 -6.02 21.57
CA LYS A 829 -16.96 -6.45 22.22
C LYS A 829 -18.18 -5.75 21.62
N VAL A 830 -18.13 -4.43 21.48
CA VAL A 830 -19.21 -3.63 20.86
C VAL A 830 -19.42 -4.04 19.40
N LYS A 831 -18.35 -4.29 18.65
CA LYS A 831 -18.40 -4.74 17.25
C LYS A 831 -19.04 -6.11 17.15
N ALA A 832 -18.65 -7.07 17.99
CA ALA A 832 -19.23 -8.41 18.04
C ALA A 832 -20.74 -8.35 18.38
N GLU A 833 -21.12 -7.54 19.38
CA GLU A 833 -22.54 -7.31 19.70
C GLU A 833 -23.31 -6.67 18.54
N LEU A 834 -22.73 -5.68 17.87
CA LEU A 834 -23.33 -5.04 16.70
C LEU A 834 -23.51 -6.06 15.57
N ILE A 835 -22.50 -6.88 15.26
CA ILE A 835 -22.60 -7.93 14.25
C ILE A 835 -23.71 -8.92 14.62
N ALA A 836 -23.74 -9.41 15.86
CA ALA A 836 -24.77 -10.32 16.35
C ALA A 836 -26.19 -9.71 16.33
N LYS A 837 -26.32 -8.40 16.54
CA LYS A 837 -27.59 -7.66 16.41
C LYS A 837 -27.97 -7.45 14.93
N THR A 838 -26.99 -7.24 14.05
CA THR A 838 -27.21 -6.90 12.63
C THR A 838 -27.45 -8.14 11.75
N THR A 839 -26.93 -9.31 12.14
CA THR A 839 -27.18 -10.59 11.45
C THR A 839 -28.66 -11.01 11.48
N LYS A 840 -29.49 -10.43 12.36
CA LYS A 840 -30.90 -10.83 12.55
C LYS A 840 -31.87 -10.40 11.45
N LYS A 841 -31.43 -9.76 10.37
CA LYS A 841 -32.11 -9.66 9.06
C LYS A 841 -31.16 -8.93 8.12
N LYS A 842 -30.40 -9.65 7.29
CA LYS A 842 -29.77 -9.02 6.12
C LYS A 842 -30.90 -8.28 5.39
N ARG A 843 -30.92 -6.95 5.44
CA ARG A 843 -31.85 -6.16 4.61
C ARG A 843 -31.64 -6.70 3.20
N GLY A 844 -32.67 -7.34 2.63
CA GLY A 844 -32.56 -7.92 1.29
C GLY A 844 -31.94 -6.87 0.36
N LYS A 845 -31.10 -7.31 -0.60
CA LYS A 845 -30.43 -6.42 -1.57
C LYS A 845 -31.40 -5.29 -1.88
N TYR A 846 -31.06 -4.06 -1.47
CA TYR A 846 -31.90 -2.93 -1.79
C TYR A 846 -32.12 -3.02 -3.29
N ASN A 847 -33.38 -3.07 -3.72
CA ASN A 847 -33.75 -2.81 -5.11
C ASN A 847 -33.51 -1.33 -5.38
N VAL A 848 -32.27 -0.86 -5.16
CA VAL A 848 -31.75 0.31 -5.84
C VAL A 848 -31.71 -0.16 -7.28
N LYS A 849 -32.78 0.12 -8.04
CA LYS A 849 -32.69 0.12 -9.49
C LYS A 849 -31.40 0.88 -9.77
N PRO A 850 -30.38 0.26 -10.40
CA PRO A 850 -29.18 1.00 -10.77
C PRO A 850 -29.71 2.26 -11.44
N LYS A 851 -29.40 3.45 -10.91
CA LYS A 851 -29.78 4.66 -11.62
C LYS A 851 -29.18 4.47 -13.00
N ASP A 852 -30.02 4.33 -14.03
CA ASP A 852 -29.64 4.20 -15.46
C ASP A 852 -28.91 5.47 -15.98
N ASN A 853 -28.39 6.29 -15.07
CA ASN A 853 -27.63 7.50 -15.29
C ASN A 853 -26.17 7.23 -15.65
N VAL A 854 -25.82 6.03 -16.15
CA VAL A 854 -24.70 5.98 -17.09
C VAL A 854 -25.23 6.59 -18.38
N LEU A 855 -25.37 7.92 -18.39
CA LEU A 855 -25.62 8.66 -19.60
C LEU A 855 -24.57 8.18 -20.59
N PRO A 856 -24.95 7.52 -21.69
CA PRO A 856 -23.98 7.09 -22.68
C PRO A 856 -23.17 8.33 -23.03
N ILE A 857 -21.84 8.22 -22.96
CA ILE A 857 -20.95 9.31 -23.37
C ILE A 857 -21.47 9.76 -24.71
N SER A 858 -22.04 10.97 -24.74
CA SER A 858 -22.73 11.43 -25.93
C SER A 858 -21.63 11.64 -26.94
N LEU A 859 -21.48 10.65 -27.82
CA LEU A 859 -20.53 10.74 -28.90
C LEU A 859 -20.87 12.03 -29.64
N PRO A 860 -19.86 12.88 -29.93
CA PRO A 860 -20.13 14.12 -30.63
C PRO A 860 -20.90 13.78 -31.90
N GLU A 861 -22.07 14.41 -32.08
CA GLU A 861 -22.94 14.14 -33.22
C GLU A 861 -22.16 14.39 -34.51
N LEU A 862 -21.82 13.30 -35.20
CA LEU A 862 -21.03 13.35 -36.43
C LEU A 862 -21.96 13.72 -37.58
N VAL A 863 -22.01 15.00 -37.92
CA VAL A 863 -22.87 15.51 -39.00
C VAL A 863 -22.05 15.69 -40.27
N MET A 864 -22.52 15.16 -41.39
CA MET A 864 -21.91 15.42 -42.71
C MET A 864 -22.10 16.89 -43.10
N ASP A 865 -21.00 17.64 -43.29
CA ASP A 865 -20.95 19.03 -43.74
C ASP A 865 -20.29 19.09 -45.13
N GLY A 866 -21.07 18.67 -46.14
CA GLY A 866 -20.60 18.43 -47.51
C GLY A 866 -19.64 17.23 -47.55
N ALA A 867 -18.39 17.46 -47.99
CA ALA A 867 -17.35 16.42 -48.06
C ALA A 867 -16.56 16.23 -46.75
N ASN A 868 -16.90 16.96 -45.68
CA ASN A 868 -16.23 16.89 -44.39
C ASN A 868 -17.19 16.36 -43.32
N ILE A 869 -16.64 15.82 -42.24
CA ILE A 869 -17.39 15.40 -41.06
C ILE A 869 -17.27 16.50 -40.02
N ARG A 870 -18.40 17.10 -39.63
CA ARG A 870 -18.48 18.08 -38.56
C ARG A 870 -18.55 17.34 -37.23
N ILE A 871 -17.60 17.64 -36.36
CA ILE A 871 -17.47 17.03 -35.04
C ILE A 871 -18.25 17.84 -34.00
N ASN A 872 -18.14 19.17 -34.10
CA ASN A 872 -18.90 20.11 -33.29
C ASN A 872 -19.03 21.44 -34.06
N LYS A 873 -19.60 22.47 -33.43
CA LYS A 873 -19.81 23.78 -34.08
C LYS A 873 -18.51 24.42 -34.60
N SER A 874 -17.35 24.11 -34.02
CA SER A 874 -16.07 24.77 -34.30
C SER A 874 -15.06 23.90 -35.07
N MET A 875 -15.34 22.63 -35.31
CA MET A 875 -14.39 21.67 -35.87
C MET A 875 -15.00 20.74 -36.94
N SER A 876 -14.22 20.50 -38.00
CA SER A 876 -14.50 19.45 -38.98
C SER A 876 -13.23 18.74 -39.42
N ILE A 877 -13.35 17.48 -39.83
CA ILE A 877 -12.25 16.66 -40.36
C ILE A 877 -12.65 16.03 -41.70
N LYS A 878 -11.67 15.56 -42.47
CA LYS A 878 -11.93 14.79 -43.69
C LYS A 878 -12.37 13.36 -43.32
N PRO A 879 -13.26 12.71 -44.09
CA PRO A 879 -13.73 11.34 -43.81
C PRO A 879 -12.59 10.33 -43.63
N GLY A 880 -11.55 10.40 -44.46
CA GLY A 880 -10.38 9.51 -44.32
C GLY A 880 -9.47 9.78 -43.12
N LEU A 881 -9.85 10.69 -42.21
CA LEU A 881 -9.19 10.91 -40.91
C LEU A 881 -10.07 10.47 -39.74
N LEU A 882 -11.32 10.06 -40.00
CA LEU A 882 -12.30 9.75 -38.96
C LEU A 882 -11.85 8.59 -38.08
N GLU A 883 -11.33 7.52 -38.67
CA GLU A 883 -10.89 6.33 -37.92
C GLU A 883 -9.78 6.69 -36.92
N VAL A 884 -8.77 7.45 -37.36
CA VAL A 884 -7.69 7.94 -36.48
C VAL A 884 -8.22 8.92 -35.44
N TYR A 885 -9.12 9.83 -35.82
CA TYR A 885 -9.77 10.74 -34.87
C TYR A 885 -10.53 9.98 -33.77
N ASN A 886 -11.35 9.02 -34.16
CA ASN A 886 -12.14 8.18 -33.26
C ASN A 886 -11.25 7.45 -32.26
N MET A 887 -10.14 6.86 -32.69
CA MET A 887 -9.24 6.15 -31.79
C MET A 887 -8.41 7.10 -30.90
N VAL A 888 -7.77 8.10 -31.51
CA VAL A 888 -6.81 8.96 -30.82
C VAL A 888 -7.51 9.95 -29.90
N VAL A 889 -8.65 10.52 -30.32
CA VAL A 889 -9.39 11.53 -29.54
C VAL A 889 -10.47 10.87 -28.71
N CYS A 890 -11.36 10.09 -29.33
CA CYS A 890 -12.48 9.50 -28.60
C CYS A 890 -12.05 8.23 -27.86
N GLY A 891 -11.11 7.43 -28.36
CA GLY A 891 -10.85 6.09 -27.82
C GLY A 891 -11.80 5.03 -28.39
N ILE A 892 -12.48 5.31 -29.50
CA ILE A 892 -13.28 4.33 -30.24
C ILE A 892 -12.35 3.59 -31.20
N VAL A 893 -12.28 2.28 -31.08
CA VAL A 893 -11.35 1.49 -31.89
C VAL A 893 -11.87 1.29 -33.32
N PRO A 894 -10.99 0.99 -34.29
CA PRO A 894 -11.40 0.53 -35.60
C PRO A 894 -12.43 -0.61 -35.52
N SER A 895 -13.46 -0.58 -36.35
CA SER A 895 -14.49 -1.64 -36.41
C SER A 895 -13.92 -3.01 -36.79
N SER A 896 -12.77 -3.01 -37.48
CA SER A 896 -12.00 -4.22 -37.78
C SER A 896 -11.42 -4.88 -36.53
N TRP A 897 -11.11 -4.11 -35.48
CA TRP A 897 -10.64 -4.62 -34.21
C TRP A 897 -11.83 -5.12 -33.40
N GLU A 898 -12.88 -4.29 -33.25
CA GLU A 898 -14.10 -4.62 -32.51
C GLU A 898 -14.72 -5.98 -32.92
N LYS A 899 -14.63 -6.31 -34.22
CA LYS A 899 -15.14 -7.56 -34.79
C LYS A 899 -14.66 -8.81 -34.05
N ILE A 900 -13.47 -8.78 -33.45
CA ILE A 900 -12.87 -9.89 -32.68
C ILE A 900 -13.76 -10.32 -31.51
N PHE A 901 -14.44 -9.37 -30.86
CA PHE A 901 -15.36 -9.66 -29.75
C PHE A 901 -16.81 -9.65 -30.20
N ARG A 902 -17.20 -8.77 -31.12
CA ARG A 902 -18.60 -8.68 -31.59
C ARG A 902 -19.11 -10.00 -32.15
N ASP A 903 -18.26 -10.74 -32.86
CA ASP A 903 -18.63 -11.99 -33.54
C ASP A 903 -18.52 -13.23 -32.63
N ARG A 904 -18.18 -13.05 -31.34
CA ARG A 904 -18.07 -14.16 -30.38
C ARG A 904 -19.42 -14.48 -29.74
N ASP A 905 -19.75 -15.76 -29.63
CA ASP A 905 -21.01 -16.21 -29.02
C ASP A 905 -20.88 -16.45 -27.50
N ASP A 906 -19.65 -16.55 -26.98
CA ASP A 906 -19.34 -16.82 -25.57
C ASP A 906 -19.27 -15.57 -24.69
N ILE A 907 -19.56 -14.38 -25.23
CA ILE A 907 -19.59 -13.12 -24.49
C ILE A 907 -20.95 -12.44 -24.64
N ASP A 908 -21.39 -11.74 -23.60
CA ASP A 908 -22.70 -11.09 -23.59
C ASP A 908 -22.72 -9.79 -24.44
N ASP A 909 -23.91 -9.33 -24.82
CA ASP A 909 -24.07 -8.12 -25.64
C ASP A 909 -23.53 -6.85 -24.97
N THR A 910 -23.53 -6.79 -23.64
CA THR A 910 -22.96 -5.65 -22.89
C THR A 910 -21.43 -5.64 -23.02
N GLN A 911 -20.78 -6.80 -22.95
CA GLN A 911 -19.35 -6.97 -23.16
C GLN A 911 -18.97 -6.67 -24.63
N LYS A 912 -19.80 -7.10 -25.60
CA LYS A 912 -19.63 -6.75 -27.03
C LYS A 912 -19.66 -5.24 -27.25
N ILE A 913 -20.64 -4.54 -26.67
CA ILE A 913 -20.73 -3.08 -26.76
C ILE A 913 -19.50 -2.42 -26.13
N LYS A 914 -19.08 -2.87 -24.93
CA LYS A 914 -17.89 -2.36 -24.25
C LYS A 914 -16.59 -2.61 -25.02
N ALA A 915 -16.53 -3.66 -25.85
CA ALA A 915 -15.38 -3.92 -26.70
C ALA A 915 -15.17 -2.80 -27.74
N GLY A 916 -16.22 -2.14 -28.22
CA GLY A 916 -16.10 -1.01 -29.17
C GLY A 916 -15.29 0.19 -28.65
N TYR A 917 -14.99 0.23 -27.35
CA TYR A 917 -14.28 1.33 -26.70
C TYR A 917 -12.94 0.87 -26.12
N SER A 918 -11.95 1.76 -26.18
CA SER A 918 -10.74 1.63 -25.37
C SER A 918 -11.09 1.88 -23.91
N SER A 919 -10.44 1.16 -23.00
CA SER A 919 -10.65 1.16 -21.54
C SER A 919 -10.66 2.52 -20.84
N GLN A 920 -10.24 3.59 -21.53
CA GLN A 920 -10.25 4.96 -21.02
C GLN A 920 -11.62 5.66 -21.14
N LEU A 921 -12.53 5.19 -22.01
CA LEU A 921 -13.89 5.76 -22.15
C LEU A 921 -14.90 5.17 -21.16
N ASP A 922 -14.65 4.00 -20.56
CA ASP A 922 -15.52 3.46 -19.50
C ASP A 922 -15.40 4.27 -18.18
N ARG A 923 -14.56 5.31 -18.15
CA ARG A 923 -14.33 6.25 -17.05
C ARG A 923 -14.96 7.58 -17.37
#